data_AF-A0A806J1E6-F1
#
_entry.id   AF-A0A806J1E6-F1
#
_cell.length_a   1.000
_cell.length_b   1.000
_cell.length_c   1.000
_cell.angle_alpha   90.00
_cell.angle_beta   90.00
_cell.angle_gamma   90.00
#
_symmetry.space_group_name_H-M   'P 1'
#
loop_
_entity.id
_entity.type
_entity.pdbx_description
1 polymer ?
#
loop_
_entity_poly.entity_id
_entity_poly.type
_entity_poly.pdbx_seq_one_letter_code
_entity_poly.pdbx_strand_id
1 'polypeptide(L)'
;MAERRELANAIRFLSMDAVQKANSGHPGAPMGMADTAEVLWRDFLSHNPTNPAWANRDRFILSNGHGSMLIYSLLHLTGYDLSIEDLKQFRQLHSKTPGHPEYGYSPGVETTTGPLGQGITNAVGMAIAEKTLAAQFNREGHEIVNHYTYAFLGDGCLMEGISHEACSLAGTLGLGKLIAFYDDNNISIDGHVDGWFSDDTAMRFESYGWQVIRNVDGHNAEQIKFAIENAQAEKDRPTLIICKTIIGYGSPNKCNSHDCHGAPLGDAEIAAAREYLKWEHAPFVIPAEIYAEWDAKAKGLLAEKEWNAKFAAYETAYPELAAEFKRRVTGELPANWAKESQAFIEKLQANPANIASRKASQNAIEAYAHILPEFLGGSADLASSNLTLWSGSKPIRADHNVDGNYINYGVREFGMSAIMNGIALHGGFIPYGATFLMFMEYAHNAVRMAALMKQRSLFVYTHDSIGLGEDGPTHQPVEQTAALRLIPNLQTWRPCDQVESAVAWKAAVERKDGPSALIFTRQNLAQMERTPEQLANVARGGYILRQCCEKGDCPDLILIATGSEVELAMKAADVLSAEGHKVRVVSMPSTNVFDAQDEAYRESVLPSSVTKRVAIEAGISDFWYKYVGFGGRIVGMNSFGESAPAGELFKLFGFTVDNVVAKAKEIL
;
A
#
# COMPACT_ATOMS: atom_id res chain seq x y z
N MET A 1 -43.60 -2.67 -1.71
CA MET A 1 -42.27 -2.56 -1.11
C MET A 1 -41.97 -3.90 -0.50
N ALA A 2 -40.85 -4.51 -0.88
CA ALA A 2 -40.37 -5.75 -0.28
C ALA A 2 -40.01 -5.50 1.20
N GLU A 3 -40.12 -6.52 2.05
CA GLU A 3 -39.62 -6.41 3.43
C GLU A 3 -38.08 -6.34 3.42
N ARG A 4 -37.47 -5.59 4.35
CA ARG A 4 -35.99 -5.49 4.42
C ARG A 4 -35.29 -6.85 4.46
N ARG A 5 -35.90 -7.83 5.14
CA ARG A 5 -35.40 -9.20 5.19
C ARG A 5 -35.33 -9.85 3.81
N GLU A 6 -36.32 -9.62 2.96
CA GLU A 6 -36.37 -10.13 1.59
C GLU A 6 -35.27 -9.49 0.72
N LEU A 7 -35.05 -8.18 0.88
CA LEU A 7 -33.95 -7.47 0.22
C LEU A 7 -32.57 -8.00 0.65
N ALA A 8 -32.37 -8.25 1.94
CA ALA A 8 -31.15 -8.87 2.46
C ALA A 8 -30.99 -10.32 1.97
N ASN A 9 -32.09 -11.08 1.83
CA ASN A 9 -32.04 -12.44 1.30
C ASN A 9 -31.53 -12.50 -0.15
N ALA A 10 -31.76 -11.46 -0.97
CA ALA A 10 -31.17 -11.38 -2.31
C ALA A 10 -29.62 -11.51 -2.27
N ILE A 11 -28.96 -10.86 -1.30
CA ILE A 11 -27.51 -11.00 -1.07
C ILE A 11 -27.16 -12.43 -0.68
N ARG A 12 -27.91 -13.03 0.24
CA ARG A 12 -27.67 -14.39 0.73
C ARG A 12 -27.69 -15.40 -0.42
N PHE A 13 -28.73 -15.33 -1.27
CA PHE A 13 -28.91 -16.29 -2.36
C PHE A 13 -27.92 -16.07 -3.49
N LEU A 14 -27.65 -14.82 -3.90
CA LEU A 14 -26.56 -14.55 -4.86
C LEU A 14 -25.22 -15.11 -4.36
N SER A 15 -24.94 -14.93 -3.06
CA SER A 15 -23.68 -15.39 -2.45
C SER A 15 -23.56 -16.91 -2.42
N MET A 16 -24.55 -17.62 -1.88
CA MET A 16 -24.49 -19.09 -1.80
C MET A 16 -24.52 -19.74 -3.19
N ASP A 17 -25.26 -19.18 -4.15
CA ASP A 17 -25.35 -19.71 -5.51
C ASP A 17 -24.07 -19.50 -6.31
N ALA A 18 -23.43 -18.34 -6.19
CA ALA A 18 -22.15 -18.08 -6.84
C ALA A 18 -21.05 -18.98 -6.29
N VAL A 19 -20.99 -19.14 -4.97
CA VAL A 19 -20.06 -20.08 -4.30
C VAL A 19 -20.31 -21.51 -4.75
N GLN A 20 -21.58 -21.93 -4.83
CA GLN A 20 -21.95 -23.27 -5.29
C GLN A 20 -21.55 -23.49 -6.75
N LYS A 21 -21.83 -22.54 -7.63
CA LYS A 21 -21.47 -22.63 -9.05
C LYS A 21 -19.95 -22.67 -9.27
N ALA A 22 -19.19 -21.94 -8.47
CA ALA A 22 -17.73 -21.98 -8.50
C ALA A 22 -17.13 -23.22 -7.83
N ASN A 23 -17.92 -23.97 -7.07
CA ASN A 23 -17.48 -25.02 -6.14
C ASN A 23 -16.33 -24.54 -5.22
N SER A 24 -16.36 -23.25 -4.86
CA SER A 24 -15.28 -22.58 -4.13
C SER A 24 -15.78 -21.24 -3.58
N GLY A 25 -15.40 -20.90 -2.34
CA GLY A 25 -15.67 -19.60 -1.73
C GLY A 25 -16.29 -19.69 -0.35
N HIS A 26 -16.71 -18.54 0.18
CA HIS A 26 -17.08 -18.35 1.59
C HIS A 26 -18.52 -17.83 1.69
N PRO A 27 -19.52 -18.69 1.93
CA PRO A 27 -20.91 -18.28 2.00
C PRO A 27 -21.29 -17.69 3.38
N GLY A 28 -20.59 -18.10 4.45
CA GLY A 28 -20.96 -17.81 5.83
C GLY A 28 -21.06 -16.32 6.17
N ALA A 29 -19.98 -15.57 5.99
CA ALA A 29 -19.95 -14.13 6.31
C ALA A 29 -20.92 -13.30 5.46
N PRO A 30 -21.02 -13.47 4.11
CA PRO A 30 -22.06 -12.81 3.32
C PRO A 30 -23.49 -13.07 3.83
N MET A 31 -23.78 -14.29 4.28
CA MET A 31 -25.10 -14.65 4.80
C MET A 31 -25.40 -14.01 6.16
N GLY A 32 -24.41 -13.98 7.06
CA GLY A 32 -24.51 -13.36 8.38
C GLY A 32 -24.66 -11.83 8.30
N MET A 33 -23.86 -11.18 7.45
CA MET A 33 -23.77 -9.72 7.36
C MET A 33 -24.80 -9.06 6.41
N ALA A 34 -25.65 -9.85 5.74
CA ALA A 34 -26.56 -9.33 4.72
C ALA A 34 -27.53 -8.27 5.23
N ASP A 35 -28.05 -8.39 6.46
CA ASP A 35 -29.00 -7.39 7.00
C ASP A 35 -28.28 -6.08 7.38
N THR A 36 -27.09 -6.17 7.98
CA THR A 36 -26.24 -5.00 8.25
C THR A 36 -25.86 -4.27 6.95
N ALA A 37 -25.51 -5.02 5.91
CA ALA A 37 -25.19 -4.47 4.60
C ALA A 37 -26.40 -3.81 3.93
N GLU A 38 -27.58 -4.42 4.01
CA GLU A 38 -28.84 -3.86 3.51
C GLU A 38 -29.12 -2.48 4.09
N VAL A 39 -29.03 -2.36 5.41
CA VAL A 39 -29.28 -1.09 6.10
C VAL A 39 -28.24 -0.04 5.69
N LEU A 40 -26.95 -0.38 5.78
CA LEU A 40 -25.87 0.54 5.46
C LEU A 40 -25.96 1.08 4.02
N TRP A 41 -26.09 0.19 3.04
CA TRP A 41 -25.99 0.57 1.63
C TRP A 41 -27.24 1.29 1.11
N ARG A 42 -28.43 0.92 1.58
CA ARG A 42 -29.66 1.53 1.09
C ARG A 42 -29.97 2.86 1.78
N ASP A 43 -29.73 2.94 3.09
CA ASP A 43 -30.14 4.11 3.86
C ASP A 43 -29.02 5.16 3.94
N PHE A 44 -27.78 4.74 4.21
CA PHE A 44 -26.72 5.67 4.66
C PHE A 44 -25.63 5.95 3.63
N LEU A 45 -25.20 4.94 2.87
CA LEU A 45 -24.05 5.08 1.97
C LEU A 45 -24.33 6.11 0.86
N SER A 46 -23.47 7.11 0.76
CA SER A 46 -23.49 8.12 -0.30
C SER A 46 -22.56 7.69 -1.43
N HIS A 47 -23.10 7.16 -2.52
CA HIS A 47 -22.32 6.65 -3.64
C HIS A 47 -23.06 6.84 -4.98
N ASN A 48 -22.32 6.80 -6.08
CA ASN A 48 -22.91 6.77 -7.42
C ASN A 48 -22.41 5.54 -8.19
N PRO A 49 -23.27 4.51 -8.41
CA PRO A 49 -22.90 3.33 -9.19
C PRO A 49 -22.46 3.64 -10.62
N THR A 50 -22.93 4.76 -11.20
CA THR A 50 -22.54 5.20 -12.55
C THR A 50 -21.23 6.00 -12.59
N ASN A 51 -20.73 6.42 -11.43
CA ASN A 51 -19.40 7.02 -11.29
C ASN A 51 -18.70 6.54 -9.99
N PRO A 52 -18.09 5.34 -10.03
CA PRO A 52 -17.32 4.82 -8.91
C PRO A 52 -16.10 5.67 -8.53
N ALA A 53 -15.72 6.66 -9.36
CA ALA A 53 -14.59 7.56 -9.12
C ALA A 53 -15.01 8.91 -8.53
N TRP A 54 -16.29 9.15 -8.24
CA TRP A 54 -16.76 10.39 -7.61
C TRP A 54 -15.94 10.71 -6.36
N ALA A 55 -15.28 11.89 -6.34
CA ALA A 55 -14.29 12.23 -5.32
C ALA A 55 -14.84 12.20 -3.89
N ASN A 56 -16.10 12.63 -3.70
CA ASN A 56 -16.75 12.76 -2.40
C ASN A 56 -17.80 11.67 -2.10
N ARG A 57 -17.69 10.50 -2.74
CA ARG A 57 -18.46 9.31 -2.31
C ARG A 57 -18.01 8.86 -0.91
N ASP A 58 -18.85 8.17 -0.17
CA ASP A 58 -18.40 7.41 0.99
C ASP A 58 -17.50 6.25 0.54
N ARG A 59 -16.55 5.84 1.38
CA ARG A 59 -15.69 4.67 1.12
C ARG A 59 -16.20 3.48 1.91
N PHE A 60 -16.37 2.33 1.25
CA PHE A 60 -16.72 1.07 1.90
C PHE A 60 -15.59 0.04 1.72
N ILE A 61 -15.15 -0.54 2.84
CA ILE A 61 -14.08 -1.53 2.88
C ILE A 61 -14.59 -2.83 3.49
N LEU A 62 -14.38 -3.94 2.80
CA LEU A 62 -14.65 -5.29 3.31
C LEU A 62 -13.35 -5.89 3.85
N SER A 63 -13.00 -5.64 5.12
CA SER A 63 -11.73 -6.13 5.71
C SER A 63 -11.70 -7.63 5.88
N ASN A 64 -12.83 -8.27 6.16
CA ASN A 64 -13.05 -9.72 6.08
C ASN A 64 -13.26 -10.15 4.62
N GLY A 65 -12.29 -9.83 3.76
CA GLY A 65 -12.39 -9.92 2.30
C GLY A 65 -12.68 -11.32 1.73
N HIS A 66 -12.56 -12.38 2.53
CA HIS A 66 -12.96 -13.73 2.12
C HIS A 66 -14.47 -13.81 1.81
N GLY A 67 -15.31 -12.99 2.47
CA GLY A 67 -16.74 -12.82 2.19
C GLY A 67 -17.03 -12.01 0.91
N SER A 68 -16.21 -12.15 -0.13
CA SER A 68 -16.21 -11.29 -1.32
C SER A 68 -17.56 -11.23 -2.05
N MET A 69 -18.34 -12.31 -2.02
CA MET A 69 -19.68 -12.31 -2.63
C MET A 69 -20.65 -11.32 -1.99
N LEU A 70 -20.41 -10.87 -0.75
CA LEU A 70 -21.16 -9.78 -0.13
C LEU A 70 -21.03 -8.49 -0.95
N ILE A 71 -19.80 -8.04 -1.17
CA ILE A 71 -19.55 -6.81 -1.93
C ILE A 71 -19.96 -6.96 -3.40
N TYR A 72 -19.74 -8.11 -4.02
CA TYR A 72 -20.18 -8.32 -5.41
C TYR A 72 -21.70 -8.31 -5.55
N SER A 73 -22.44 -8.89 -4.59
CA SER A 73 -23.90 -8.81 -4.56
C SER A 73 -24.37 -7.36 -4.41
N LEU A 74 -23.76 -6.60 -3.50
CA LEU A 74 -24.10 -5.19 -3.27
C LEU A 74 -23.84 -4.32 -4.49
N LEU A 75 -22.67 -4.44 -5.12
CA LEU A 75 -22.32 -3.69 -6.33
C LEU A 75 -23.29 -4.02 -7.48
N HIS A 76 -23.61 -5.31 -7.66
CA HIS A 76 -24.55 -5.76 -8.68
C HIS A 76 -25.97 -5.21 -8.44
N LEU A 77 -26.52 -5.40 -7.23
CA LEU A 77 -27.88 -5.01 -6.87
C LEU A 77 -28.08 -3.49 -6.93
N THR A 78 -27.06 -2.71 -6.53
CA THR A 78 -27.13 -1.24 -6.55
C THR A 78 -26.88 -0.63 -7.92
N GLY A 79 -26.47 -1.44 -8.92
CA GLY A 79 -26.41 -1.02 -10.32
C GLY A 79 -25.05 -0.54 -10.82
N TYR A 80 -23.95 -0.95 -10.18
CA TYR A 80 -22.60 -0.79 -10.75
C TYR A 80 -22.46 -1.58 -12.05
N ASP A 81 -21.39 -1.33 -12.81
CA ASP A 81 -21.02 -2.13 -13.99
C ASP A 81 -20.45 -3.52 -13.61
N LEU A 82 -21.29 -4.29 -12.92
CA LEU A 82 -21.07 -5.67 -12.49
C LEU A 82 -22.37 -6.45 -12.72
N SER A 83 -22.38 -7.26 -13.77
CA SER A 83 -23.58 -7.97 -14.23
C SER A 83 -23.83 -9.26 -13.46
N ILE A 84 -25.03 -9.83 -13.61
CA ILE A 84 -25.35 -11.16 -13.09
C ILE A 84 -24.47 -12.25 -13.73
N GLU A 85 -24.01 -12.03 -14.98
CA GLU A 85 -23.09 -12.94 -15.66
C GLU A 85 -21.69 -12.88 -15.04
N ASP A 86 -21.24 -11.71 -14.60
CA ASP A 86 -19.99 -11.58 -13.84
C ASP A 86 -20.08 -12.34 -12.51
N LEU A 87 -21.23 -12.30 -11.81
CA LEU A 87 -21.44 -13.09 -10.59
C LEU A 87 -21.42 -14.60 -10.87
N LYS A 88 -21.97 -15.04 -12.01
CA LYS A 88 -21.86 -16.44 -12.46
C LYS A 88 -20.42 -16.84 -12.77
N GLN A 89 -19.52 -15.89 -13.02
CA GLN A 89 -18.08 -16.12 -13.23
C GLN A 89 -17.24 -15.95 -11.97
N PHE A 90 -17.86 -15.95 -10.78
CA PHE A 90 -17.13 -15.89 -9.51
C PHE A 90 -15.99 -16.92 -9.45
N ARG A 91 -14.80 -16.44 -9.07
CA ARG A 91 -13.53 -17.22 -8.99
C ARG A 91 -13.07 -17.84 -10.31
N GLN A 92 -13.61 -17.42 -11.45
CA GLN A 92 -13.14 -17.87 -12.76
C GLN A 92 -12.03 -16.95 -13.30
N LEU A 93 -11.16 -17.52 -14.14
CA LEU A 93 -10.04 -16.82 -14.74
C LEU A 93 -10.51 -15.55 -15.48
N HIS A 94 -9.85 -14.42 -15.22
CA HIS A 94 -10.12 -13.09 -15.79
C HIS A 94 -11.52 -12.51 -15.50
N SER A 95 -12.28 -13.09 -14.56
CA SER A 95 -13.56 -12.51 -14.14
C SER A 95 -13.39 -11.19 -13.40
N LYS A 96 -14.44 -10.36 -13.40
CA LYS A 96 -14.56 -9.17 -12.52
C LYS A 96 -14.88 -9.55 -11.06
N THR A 97 -14.92 -10.84 -10.72
CA THR A 97 -15.35 -11.37 -9.41
C THR A 97 -14.32 -12.36 -8.85
N PRO A 98 -13.07 -11.90 -8.57
CA PRO A 98 -12.04 -12.75 -8.00
C PRO A 98 -12.41 -13.32 -6.61
N GLY A 99 -11.60 -14.25 -6.12
CA GLY A 99 -11.89 -14.94 -4.86
C GLY A 99 -11.87 -14.06 -3.61
N HIS A 100 -11.21 -12.90 -3.70
CA HIS A 100 -11.19 -11.79 -2.75
C HIS A 100 -11.34 -10.49 -3.53
N PRO A 101 -11.90 -9.39 -2.97
CA PRO A 101 -12.04 -8.13 -3.68
C PRO A 101 -10.67 -7.58 -4.11
N GLU A 102 -10.55 -7.22 -5.38
CA GLU A 102 -9.33 -6.64 -5.96
C GLU A 102 -9.64 -5.25 -6.54
N TYR A 103 -8.91 -4.24 -6.06
CA TYR A 103 -8.98 -2.88 -6.58
C TYR A 103 -8.60 -2.87 -8.07
N GLY A 104 -9.41 -2.19 -8.89
CA GLY A 104 -9.21 -2.09 -10.34
C GLY A 104 -9.81 -3.23 -11.17
N TYR A 105 -10.30 -4.32 -10.55
CA TYR A 105 -10.98 -5.41 -11.25
C TYR A 105 -12.50 -5.23 -11.26
N SER A 106 -13.09 -4.92 -10.10
CA SER A 106 -14.53 -4.73 -9.93
C SER A 106 -14.82 -3.24 -9.68
N PRO A 107 -15.60 -2.55 -10.53
CA PRO A 107 -15.99 -1.16 -10.29
C PRO A 107 -16.70 -1.01 -8.94
N GLY A 108 -16.20 -0.12 -8.08
CA GLY A 108 -16.72 0.11 -6.73
C GLY A 108 -16.01 -0.65 -5.60
N VAL A 109 -15.05 -1.54 -5.91
CA VAL A 109 -14.12 -2.07 -4.89
C VAL A 109 -13.03 -1.02 -4.59
N GLU A 110 -12.98 -0.55 -3.35
CA GLU A 110 -12.11 0.56 -2.92
C GLU A 110 -10.68 0.14 -2.57
N THR A 111 -10.45 -1.12 -2.20
CA THR A 111 -9.13 -1.66 -1.84
C THR A 111 -9.09 -3.16 -2.07
N THR A 112 -7.90 -3.71 -2.29
CA THR A 112 -7.70 -5.16 -2.31
C THR A 112 -7.59 -5.68 -0.89
N THR A 113 -8.41 -6.66 -0.53
CA THR A 113 -8.44 -7.28 0.80
C THR A 113 -8.28 -8.80 0.69
N GLY A 114 -8.29 -9.49 1.83
CA GLY A 114 -8.03 -10.93 1.92
C GLY A 114 -7.07 -11.21 3.06
N PRO A 115 -5.83 -10.67 3.02
CA PRO A 115 -4.96 -10.61 4.20
C PRO A 115 -5.67 -9.86 5.33
N LEU A 116 -5.96 -10.57 6.42
CA LEU A 116 -6.79 -10.07 7.51
C LEU A 116 -6.14 -8.85 8.20
N GLY A 117 -6.96 -7.95 8.74
CA GLY A 117 -6.52 -6.72 9.41
C GLY A 117 -6.07 -5.57 8.48
N GLN A 118 -5.65 -5.84 7.25
CA GLN A 118 -5.22 -4.76 6.33
C GLN A 118 -6.38 -3.90 5.82
N GLY A 119 -7.57 -4.44 5.65
CA GLY A 119 -8.73 -3.65 5.20
C GLY A 119 -9.13 -2.56 6.19
N ILE A 120 -9.29 -2.88 7.49
CA ILE A 120 -9.55 -1.87 8.53
C ILE A 120 -8.41 -0.85 8.61
N THR A 121 -7.17 -1.28 8.38
CA THR A 121 -6.01 -0.39 8.36
C THR A 121 -6.02 0.56 7.15
N ASN A 122 -6.43 0.09 5.97
CA ASN A 122 -6.66 0.95 4.81
C ASN A 122 -7.81 1.94 5.06
N ALA A 123 -8.87 1.51 5.74
CA ALA A 123 -9.99 2.37 6.12
C ALA A 123 -9.53 3.51 7.05
N VAL A 124 -8.64 3.23 8.01
CA VAL A 124 -7.98 4.29 8.80
C VAL A 124 -7.25 5.29 7.90
N GLY A 125 -6.51 4.81 6.90
CA GLY A 125 -5.84 5.69 5.92
C GLY A 125 -6.78 6.53 5.07
N MET A 126 -7.90 5.96 4.61
CA MET A 126 -8.92 6.70 3.86
C MET A 126 -9.59 7.76 4.73
N ALA A 127 -9.87 7.46 6.01
CA ALA A 127 -10.43 8.44 6.95
C ALA A 127 -9.44 9.56 7.31
N ILE A 128 -8.14 9.26 7.42
CA ILE A 128 -7.09 10.28 7.56
C ILE A 128 -7.09 11.19 6.33
N ALA A 129 -7.11 10.60 5.12
CA ALA A 129 -7.10 11.37 3.89
C ALA A 129 -8.32 12.29 3.76
N GLU A 130 -9.53 11.80 4.09
CA GLU A 130 -10.74 12.63 4.10
C GLU A 130 -10.60 13.82 5.07
N LYS A 131 -10.22 13.54 6.33
CA LYS A 131 -10.12 14.57 7.38
C LYS A 131 -9.07 15.63 7.04
N THR A 132 -7.92 15.22 6.53
CA THR A 132 -6.85 16.14 6.12
C THR A 132 -7.22 16.93 4.86
N LEU A 133 -7.84 16.30 3.86
CA LEU A 133 -8.25 16.99 2.63
C LEU A 133 -9.38 17.99 2.91
N ALA A 134 -10.33 17.62 3.77
CA ALA A 134 -11.37 18.53 4.25
C ALA A 134 -10.76 19.76 4.94
N ALA A 135 -9.81 19.57 5.85
CA ALA A 135 -9.15 20.70 6.52
C ALA A 135 -8.33 21.58 5.56
N GLN A 136 -7.72 21.00 4.52
CA GLN A 136 -6.96 21.78 3.53
C GLN A 136 -7.87 22.58 2.57
N PHE A 137 -9.00 22.01 2.15
CA PHE A 137 -9.79 22.56 1.04
C PHE A 137 -11.15 23.16 1.43
N ASN A 138 -11.82 22.70 2.48
CA ASN A 138 -13.11 23.29 2.86
C ASN A 138 -12.93 24.74 3.30
N ARG A 139 -13.93 25.57 3.00
CA ARG A 139 -13.97 26.99 3.36
C ARG A 139 -15.34 27.31 3.95
N GLU A 140 -15.46 28.46 4.61
CA GLU A 140 -16.75 28.91 5.14
C GLU A 140 -17.81 28.95 4.03
N GLY A 141 -18.95 28.30 4.24
CA GLY A 141 -20.01 28.16 3.24
C GLY A 141 -19.73 27.14 2.11
N HIS A 142 -18.55 26.51 2.08
CA HIS A 142 -18.17 25.54 1.06
C HIS A 142 -17.50 24.29 1.64
N GLU A 143 -18.31 23.25 1.85
CA GLU A 143 -17.87 21.93 2.27
C GLU A 143 -17.85 20.97 1.07
N ILE A 144 -16.70 20.88 0.40
CA ILE A 144 -16.52 20.06 -0.82
C ILE A 144 -15.95 18.67 -0.53
N VAL A 145 -15.31 18.49 0.63
CA VAL A 145 -14.89 17.18 1.15
C VAL A 145 -15.66 16.93 2.45
N ASN A 146 -16.61 16.01 2.37
CA ASN A 146 -17.40 15.54 3.50
C ASN A 146 -17.98 14.17 3.16
N HIS A 147 -17.31 13.11 3.57
CA HIS A 147 -17.78 11.74 3.36
C HIS A 147 -17.29 10.81 4.48
N TYR A 148 -17.97 9.68 4.65
CA TYR A 148 -17.65 8.67 5.65
C TYR A 148 -16.76 7.57 5.08
N THR A 149 -16.07 6.87 5.99
CA THR A 149 -15.39 5.62 5.71
C THR A 149 -16.02 4.51 6.56
N TYR A 150 -16.61 3.52 5.90
CA TYR A 150 -17.23 2.36 6.53
C TYR A 150 -16.37 1.11 6.32
N ALA A 151 -16.20 0.30 7.37
CA ALA A 151 -15.44 -0.94 7.28
C ALA A 151 -16.19 -2.11 7.91
N PHE A 152 -16.32 -3.23 7.21
CA PHE A 152 -16.72 -4.51 7.80
C PHE A 152 -15.48 -5.32 8.16
N LEU A 153 -15.49 -5.96 9.34
CA LEU A 153 -14.43 -6.83 9.81
C LEU A 153 -15.00 -7.97 10.67
N GLY A 154 -14.24 -9.06 10.83
CA GLY A 154 -14.60 -10.18 11.72
C GLY A 154 -13.47 -10.48 12.70
N ASP A 155 -13.60 -11.57 13.45
CA ASP A 155 -12.65 -12.00 14.50
C ASP A 155 -11.20 -12.05 14.00
N GLY A 156 -11.01 -12.62 12.81
CA GLY A 156 -9.70 -12.74 12.18
C GLY A 156 -8.98 -11.39 12.01
N CYS A 157 -9.71 -10.32 11.72
CA CYS A 157 -9.11 -8.99 11.65
C CYS A 157 -8.70 -8.46 13.03
N LEU A 158 -9.45 -8.78 14.09
CA LEU A 158 -9.23 -8.27 15.44
C LEU A 158 -8.14 -9.00 16.21
N MET A 159 -7.93 -10.28 15.89
CA MET A 159 -6.79 -11.06 16.37
C MET A 159 -5.46 -10.57 15.77
N GLU A 160 -5.47 -10.09 14.54
CA GLU A 160 -4.27 -9.57 13.89
C GLU A 160 -3.75 -8.30 14.56
N GLY A 161 -2.44 -8.28 14.87
CA GLY A 161 -1.79 -7.18 15.58
C GLY A 161 -1.88 -5.83 14.85
N ILE A 162 -1.94 -5.84 13.52
CA ILE A 162 -2.10 -4.62 12.71
C ILE A 162 -3.40 -3.85 13.04
N SER A 163 -4.45 -4.53 13.50
CA SER A 163 -5.68 -3.88 13.94
C SER A 163 -5.49 -3.07 15.22
N HIS A 164 -4.66 -3.55 16.16
CA HIS A 164 -4.27 -2.78 17.35
C HIS A 164 -3.52 -1.51 16.93
N GLU A 165 -2.53 -1.65 16.06
CA GLU A 165 -1.73 -0.52 15.56
C GLU A 165 -2.62 0.57 14.94
N ALA A 166 -3.45 0.19 13.96
CA ALA A 166 -4.26 1.12 13.21
C ALA A 166 -5.38 1.74 14.05
N CYS A 167 -6.11 0.93 14.84
CA CYS A 167 -7.23 1.43 15.64
C CYS A 167 -6.75 2.30 16.82
N SER A 168 -5.59 1.99 17.41
CA SER A 168 -4.96 2.85 18.41
C SER A 168 -4.65 4.25 17.84
N LEU A 169 -4.08 4.32 16.64
CA LEU A 169 -3.79 5.60 15.99
C LEU A 169 -5.07 6.32 15.55
N ALA A 170 -6.08 5.61 15.05
CA ALA A 170 -7.37 6.20 14.66
C ALA A 170 -8.06 6.91 15.82
N GLY A 171 -8.02 6.32 17.02
CA GLY A 171 -8.54 6.97 18.23
C GLY A 171 -7.73 8.20 18.62
N THR A 172 -6.40 8.12 18.53
CA THR A 172 -5.49 9.27 18.79
C THR A 172 -5.76 10.44 17.82
N LEU A 173 -6.11 10.16 16.57
CA LEU A 173 -6.38 11.18 15.54
C LEU A 173 -7.84 11.65 15.51
N GLY A 174 -8.71 11.10 16.37
CA GLY A 174 -10.12 11.47 16.47
C GLY A 174 -10.85 11.37 15.12
N LEU A 175 -10.79 10.19 14.47
CA LEU A 175 -11.36 9.96 13.14
C LEU A 175 -12.88 9.70 13.22
N GLY A 176 -13.67 10.72 13.57
CA GLY A 176 -15.13 10.59 13.77
C GLY A 176 -15.95 10.11 12.58
N LYS A 177 -15.41 10.17 11.35
CA LYS A 177 -16.07 9.65 10.14
C LYS A 177 -15.66 8.21 9.79
N LEU A 178 -14.88 7.55 10.64
CA LEU A 178 -14.58 6.12 10.54
C LEU A 178 -15.57 5.31 11.37
N ILE A 179 -16.39 4.50 10.71
CA ILE A 179 -17.40 3.64 11.34
C ILE A 179 -17.13 2.20 10.93
N ALA A 180 -16.73 1.37 11.89
CA ALA A 180 -16.40 -0.02 11.71
C ALA A 180 -17.52 -0.92 12.26
N PHE A 181 -17.85 -1.99 11.53
CA PHE A 181 -18.82 -3.01 11.94
C PHE A 181 -18.06 -4.31 12.17
N TYR A 182 -18.09 -4.78 13.40
CA TYR A 182 -17.55 -6.07 13.77
C TYR A 182 -18.65 -7.13 13.66
N ASP A 183 -18.44 -8.06 12.72
CA ASP A 183 -19.20 -9.30 12.57
C ASP A 183 -18.84 -10.26 13.71
N ASP A 184 -19.50 -10.09 14.84
CA ASP A 184 -19.28 -10.84 16.07
C ASP A 184 -20.17 -12.09 16.05
N ASN A 185 -19.66 -13.13 15.37
CA ASN A 185 -20.37 -14.38 15.11
C ASN A 185 -19.84 -15.58 15.92
N ASN A 186 -18.78 -15.38 16.71
CA ASN A 186 -18.10 -16.36 17.55
C ASN A 186 -17.47 -17.57 16.81
N ILE A 187 -17.22 -17.46 15.50
CA ILE A 187 -16.67 -18.55 14.67
C ILE A 187 -15.44 -18.07 13.88
N SER A 188 -14.35 -18.83 13.98
CA SER A 188 -13.24 -18.79 13.02
C SER A 188 -13.14 -20.12 12.25
N ILE A 189 -12.09 -20.28 11.44
CA ILE A 189 -11.87 -21.52 10.67
C ILE A 189 -11.79 -22.76 11.59
N ASP A 190 -11.14 -22.62 12.75
CA ASP A 190 -10.90 -23.74 13.67
C ASP A 190 -12.12 -24.06 14.56
N GLY A 191 -13.22 -23.30 14.44
CA GLY A 191 -14.44 -23.50 15.21
C GLY A 191 -14.83 -22.30 16.07
N HIS A 192 -15.38 -22.59 17.25
CA HIS A 192 -15.77 -21.55 18.22
C HIS A 192 -14.55 -20.84 18.79
N VAL A 193 -14.56 -19.51 18.71
CA VAL A 193 -13.38 -18.68 19.00
C VAL A 193 -12.95 -18.65 20.47
N ASP A 194 -13.84 -19.04 21.39
CA ASP A 194 -13.61 -18.99 22.86
C ASP A 194 -12.31 -19.65 23.32
N GLY A 195 -11.80 -20.63 22.55
CA GLY A 195 -10.56 -21.35 22.85
C GLY A 195 -9.26 -20.58 22.58
N TRP A 196 -9.28 -19.53 21.75
CA TRP A 196 -8.07 -18.78 21.34
C TRP A 196 -8.28 -17.27 21.22
N PHE A 197 -9.51 -16.78 21.30
CA PHE A 197 -9.84 -15.36 21.28
C PHE A 197 -10.94 -15.06 22.30
N SER A 198 -10.54 -14.45 23.41
CA SER A 198 -11.41 -14.15 24.56
C SER A 198 -11.26 -12.70 25.04
N ASP A 199 -10.84 -11.80 24.15
CA ASP A 199 -10.73 -10.37 24.45
C ASP A 199 -12.11 -9.80 24.79
N ASP A 200 -12.19 -8.92 25.80
CA ASP A 200 -13.26 -7.92 25.81
C ASP A 200 -12.95 -6.89 24.73
N THR A 201 -13.39 -7.19 23.50
CA THR A 201 -13.17 -6.35 22.33
C THR A 201 -13.74 -4.95 22.54
N ALA A 202 -14.88 -4.83 23.21
CA ALA A 202 -15.48 -3.52 23.47
C ALA A 202 -14.58 -2.68 24.38
N MET A 203 -14.11 -3.26 25.49
CA MET A 203 -13.21 -2.57 26.43
C MET A 203 -11.87 -2.23 25.78
N ARG A 204 -11.34 -3.11 24.94
CA ARG A 204 -10.13 -2.85 24.14
C ARG A 204 -10.31 -1.61 23.26
N PHE A 205 -11.42 -1.50 22.52
CA PHE A 205 -11.66 -0.34 21.66
C PHE A 205 -11.97 0.95 22.44
N GLU A 206 -12.69 0.86 23.56
CA GLU A 206 -12.85 1.99 24.49
C GLU A 206 -11.50 2.50 24.99
N SER A 207 -10.55 1.60 25.28
CA SER A 207 -9.19 1.97 25.69
C SER A 207 -8.39 2.71 24.60
N TYR A 208 -8.75 2.51 23.32
CA TYR A 208 -8.18 3.27 22.20
C TYR A 208 -8.84 4.65 22.00
N GLY A 209 -9.91 4.96 22.73
CA GLY A 209 -10.67 6.20 22.56
C GLY A 209 -11.76 6.13 21.48
N TRP A 210 -12.27 4.94 21.17
CA TRP A 210 -13.39 4.76 20.23
C TRP A 210 -14.75 4.90 20.94
N GLN A 211 -15.78 5.32 20.21
CA GLN A 211 -17.16 5.01 20.59
C GLN A 211 -17.41 3.52 20.31
N VAL A 212 -18.03 2.81 21.25
CA VAL A 212 -18.41 1.41 21.05
C VAL A 212 -19.90 1.24 21.27
N ILE A 213 -20.59 0.72 20.26
CA ILE A 213 -22.01 0.36 20.33
C ILE A 213 -22.08 -1.17 20.46
N ARG A 214 -22.32 -1.63 21.69
CA ARG A 214 -22.30 -3.05 22.06
C ARG A 214 -23.60 -3.76 21.70
N ASN A 215 -23.52 -5.08 21.46
CA ASN A 215 -24.65 -6.00 21.43
C ASN A 215 -25.77 -5.60 20.45
N VAL A 216 -25.42 -5.04 19.29
CA VAL A 216 -26.40 -4.77 18.24
C VAL A 216 -26.80 -6.10 17.62
N ASP A 217 -28.10 -6.42 17.62
CA ASP A 217 -28.60 -7.58 16.88
C ASP A 217 -28.40 -7.33 15.38
N GLY A 218 -27.41 -8.02 14.79
CA GLY A 218 -27.05 -7.88 13.37
C GLY A 218 -28.09 -8.47 12.41
N HIS A 219 -29.19 -9.02 12.93
CA HIS A 219 -30.36 -9.44 12.16
C HIS A 219 -31.57 -8.55 12.42
N ASN A 220 -31.41 -7.42 13.12
CA ASN A 220 -32.49 -6.46 13.37
C ASN A 220 -32.18 -5.12 12.70
N ALA A 221 -32.85 -4.86 11.58
CA ALA A 221 -32.63 -3.66 10.77
C ALA A 221 -32.81 -2.35 11.55
N GLU A 222 -33.76 -2.28 12.49
CA GLU A 222 -34.01 -1.08 13.30
C GLU A 222 -32.88 -0.84 14.31
N GLN A 223 -32.36 -1.89 14.95
CA GLN A 223 -31.21 -1.75 15.85
C GLN A 223 -29.94 -1.35 15.09
N ILE A 224 -29.70 -1.94 13.91
CA ILE A 224 -28.58 -1.57 13.04
C ILE A 224 -28.70 -0.11 12.62
N LYS A 225 -29.87 0.32 12.15
CA LYS A 225 -30.12 1.70 11.73
C LYS A 225 -29.86 2.68 12.86
N PHE A 226 -30.41 2.41 14.05
CA PHE A 226 -30.18 3.24 15.25
C PHE A 226 -28.69 3.28 15.63
N ALA A 227 -27.96 2.17 15.51
CA ALA A 227 -26.53 2.14 15.77
C ALA A 227 -25.75 3.03 14.78
N ILE A 228 -26.08 3.00 13.49
CA ILE A 228 -25.43 3.85 12.47
C ILE A 228 -25.75 5.33 12.71
N GLU A 229 -27.00 5.66 13.05
CA GLU A 229 -27.39 7.04 13.39
C GLU A 229 -26.60 7.57 14.60
N ASN A 230 -26.44 6.75 15.66
CA ASN A 230 -25.63 7.11 16.82
C ASN A 230 -24.14 7.24 16.48
N ALA A 231 -23.62 6.38 15.60
CA ALA A 231 -22.24 6.43 15.14
C ALA A 231 -21.97 7.70 14.32
N GLN A 232 -22.87 8.07 13.42
CA GLN A 232 -22.77 9.31 12.66
C GLN A 232 -22.97 10.56 13.52
N ALA A 233 -23.66 10.47 14.65
CA ALA A 233 -23.83 11.59 15.58
C ALA A 233 -22.54 11.89 16.37
N GLU A 234 -21.69 10.90 16.61
CA GLU A 234 -20.34 11.09 17.17
C GLU A 234 -19.41 11.67 16.10
N LYS A 235 -18.73 12.78 16.43
CA LYS A 235 -17.91 13.54 15.48
C LYS A 235 -16.43 13.53 15.83
N ASP A 236 -16.11 13.21 17.07
CA ASP A 236 -14.75 13.37 17.60
C ASP A 236 -14.02 12.03 17.74
N ARG A 237 -14.76 10.91 17.73
CA ARG A 237 -14.19 9.56 17.93
C ARG A 237 -14.61 8.60 16.81
N PRO A 238 -13.71 7.75 16.33
CA PRO A 238 -14.10 6.63 15.47
C PRO A 238 -15.06 5.70 16.22
N THR A 239 -15.93 4.99 15.50
CA THR A 239 -16.97 4.14 16.09
C THR A 239 -16.80 2.68 15.71
N LEU A 240 -16.90 1.78 16.70
CA LEU A 240 -17.06 0.35 16.50
C LEU A 240 -18.50 -0.06 16.86
N ILE A 241 -19.21 -0.62 15.88
CA ILE A 241 -20.52 -1.24 16.06
C ILE A 241 -20.31 -2.74 16.14
N ILE A 242 -20.63 -3.34 17.29
CA ILE A 242 -20.51 -4.79 17.53
C ILE A 242 -21.83 -5.43 17.14
N CYS A 243 -21.87 -6.02 15.95
CA CYS A 243 -23.03 -6.71 15.40
C CYS A 243 -22.97 -8.19 15.78
N LYS A 244 -23.84 -8.63 16.68
CA LYS A 244 -24.03 -10.05 16.96
C LYS A 244 -24.76 -10.69 15.78
N THR A 245 -24.08 -11.58 15.06
CA THR A 245 -24.66 -12.29 13.90
C THR A 245 -24.55 -13.80 14.07
N ILE A 246 -25.24 -14.53 13.20
CA ILE A 246 -25.08 -15.97 13.03
C ILE A 246 -24.40 -16.20 11.67
N ILE A 247 -23.19 -16.75 11.67
CA ILE A 247 -22.52 -17.14 10.44
C ILE A 247 -23.39 -18.14 9.65
N GLY A 248 -23.53 -17.95 8.35
CA GLY A 248 -24.39 -18.81 7.53
C GLY A 248 -25.89 -18.68 7.83
N TYR A 249 -26.33 -17.54 8.38
CA TYR A 249 -27.74 -17.29 8.71
C TYR A 249 -28.69 -17.72 7.58
N GLY A 250 -29.68 -18.54 7.93
CA GLY A 250 -30.67 -19.09 7.02
C GLY A 250 -30.36 -20.48 6.47
N SER A 251 -29.14 -21.01 6.70
CA SER A 251 -28.78 -22.41 6.45
C SER A 251 -29.23 -23.29 7.64
N PRO A 252 -30.26 -24.15 7.51
CA PRO A 252 -30.82 -24.87 8.66
C PRO A 252 -29.82 -25.80 9.37
N ASN A 253 -28.88 -26.41 8.64
CA ASN A 253 -27.97 -27.42 9.19
C ASN A 253 -26.51 -26.95 9.30
N LYS A 254 -26.14 -25.82 8.67
CA LYS A 254 -24.77 -25.30 8.69
C LYS A 254 -24.60 -23.92 9.34
N CYS A 255 -25.68 -23.22 9.71
CA CYS A 255 -25.55 -21.95 10.42
C CYS A 255 -24.91 -22.16 11.80
N ASN A 256 -24.21 -21.12 12.30
CA ASN A 256 -23.48 -21.15 13.57
C ASN A 256 -22.40 -22.26 13.65
N SER A 257 -21.86 -22.70 12.51
CA SER A 257 -20.78 -23.67 12.42
C SER A 257 -19.66 -23.17 11.49
N HIS A 258 -18.42 -23.59 11.77
CA HIS A 258 -17.28 -23.37 10.88
C HIS A 258 -17.46 -24.04 9.51
N ASP A 259 -18.37 -25.03 9.38
CA ASP A 259 -18.68 -25.71 8.12
C ASP A 259 -19.20 -24.78 7.02
N CYS A 260 -19.79 -23.62 7.38
CA CYS A 260 -20.24 -22.62 6.42
C CYS A 260 -19.21 -21.51 6.15
N HIS A 261 -18.02 -21.57 6.75
CA HIS A 261 -17.01 -20.53 6.60
C HIS A 261 -16.44 -20.47 5.17
N GLY A 262 -15.82 -21.56 4.68
CA GLY A 262 -14.98 -21.54 3.48
C GLY A 262 -15.23 -22.64 2.45
N ALA A 263 -16.40 -23.27 2.51
CA ALA A 263 -16.80 -24.30 1.56
C ALA A 263 -18.23 -24.03 1.03
N PRO A 264 -18.56 -24.48 -0.18
CA PRO A 264 -19.94 -24.51 -0.65
C PRO A 264 -20.88 -25.21 0.33
N LEU A 265 -22.11 -24.70 0.45
CA LEU A 265 -23.11 -25.32 1.32
C LEU A 265 -23.54 -26.69 0.79
N GLY A 266 -23.56 -26.88 -0.54
CA GLY A 266 -24.09 -28.07 -1.21
C GLY A 266 -25.56 -27.88 -1.59
N ASP A 267 -25.97 -28.50 -2.71
CA ASP A 267 -27.28 -28.25 -3.33
C ASP A 267 -28.46 -28.55 -2.40
N ALA A 268 -28.36 -29.62 -1.58
CA ALA A 268 -29.40 -29.98 -0.62
C ALA A 268 -29.58 -28.93 0.48
N GLU A 269 -28.48 -28.37 0.97
CA GLU A 269 -28.52 -27.33 2.01
C GLU A 269 -29.02 -25.99 1.44
N ILE A 270 -28.67 -25.66 0.19
CA ILE A 270 -29.18 -24.47 -0.50
C ILE A 270 -30.70 -24.60 -0.72
N ALA A 271 -31.19 -25.78 -1.10
CA ALA A 271 -32.62 -26.03 -1.22
C ALA A 271 -33.34 -25.86 0.12
N ALA A 272 -32.77 -26.40 1.21
CA ALA A 272 -33.31 -26.23 2.56
C ALA A 272 -33.29 -24.76 3.01
N ALA A 273 -32.23 -24.00 2.67
CA ALA A 273 -32.14 -22.57 2.97
C ALA A 273 -33.19 -21.75 2.21
N ARG A 274 -33.48 -22.10 0.94
CA ARG A 274 -34.57 -21.48 0.15
C ARG A 274 -35.92 -21.70 0.82
N GLU A 275 -36.21 -22.93 1.25
CA GLU A 275 -37.46 -23.24 1.97
C GLU A 275 -37.55 -22.46 3.29
N TYR A 276 -36.47 -22.47 4.09
CA TYR A 276 -36.43 -21.82 5.40
C TYR A 276 -36.62 -20.30 5.32
N LEU A 277 -35.94 -19.65 4.36
CA LEU A 277 -36.04 -18.19 4.15
C LEU A 277 -37.19 -17.80 3.21
N LYS A 278 -38.02 -18.75 2.76
CA LYS A 278 -39.14 -18.55 1.83
C LYS A 278 -38.73 -17.83 0.54
N TRP A 279 -37.60 -18.23 -0.03
CA TRP A 279 -37.08 -17.66 -1.28
C TRP A 279 -37.35 -18.59 -2.45
N GLU A 280 -38.35 -18.25 -3.25
CA GLU A 280 -38.87 -19.10 -4.33
C GLU A 280 -38.08 -18.98 -5.65
N HIS A 281 -37.22 -17.97 -5.78
CA HIS A 281 -36.53 -17.69 -7.04
C HIS A 281 -35.38 -18.67 -7.27
N ALA A 282 -35.16 -19.03 -8.53
CA ALA A 282 -34.06 -19.90 -8.94
C ALA A 282 -32.68 -19.22 -8.78
N PRO A 283 -31.57 -19.98 -8.84
CA PRO A 283 -30.23 -19.40 -8.77
C PRO A 283 -30.01 -18.27 -9.79
N PHE A 284 -29.40 -17.17 -9.32
CA PHE A 284 -29.13 -15.96 -10.11
C PHE A 284 -30.38 -15.26 -10.69
N VAL A 285 -31.58 -15.57 -10.19
CA VAL A 285 -32.82 -14.87 -10.56
C VAL A 285 -33.19 -13.91 -9.43
N ILE A 286 -33.10 -12.61 -9.71
CA ILE A 286 -33.56 -11.54 -8.83
C ILE A 286 -34.78 -10.87 -9.47
N PRO A 287 -35.92 -10.78 -8.76
CA PRO A 287 -37.11 -10.09 -9.24
C PRO A 287 -36.87 -8.61 -9.54
N ALA A 288 -37.64 -8.06 -10.48
CA ALA A 288 -37.51 -6.67 -10.90
C ALA A 288 -37.83 -5.68 -9.76
N GLU A 289 -38.76 -6.03 -8.90
CA GLU A 289 -39.13 -5.27 -7.69
C GLU A 289 -38.01 -5.22 -6.66
N ILE A 290 -37.21 -6.29 -6.52
CA ILE A 290 -36.03 -6.28 -5.64
C ILE A 290 -34.94 -5.40 -6.24
N TYR A 291 -34.69 -5.48 -7.55
CA TYR A 291 -33.77 -4.53 -8.20
C TYR A 291 -34.23 -3.08 -8.05
N ALA A 292 -35.52 -2.79 -8.23
CA ALA A 292 -36.04 -1.43 -8.12
C ALA A 292 -35.84 -0.81 -6.72
N GLU A 293 -35.86 -1.63 -5.67
CA GLU A 293 -35.63 -1.20 -4.28
C GLU A 293 -34.14 -1.09 -3.91
N TRP A 294 -33.26 -1.74 -4.65
CA TRP A 294 -31.80 -1.73 -4.45
C TRP A 294 -31.06 -0.74 -5.34
N ASP A 295 -31.57 -0.46 -6.55
CA ASP A 295 -30.90 0.37 -7.55
C ASP A 295 -30.61 1.77 -6.99
N ALA A 296 -29.33 2.13 -6.95
CA ALA A 296 -28.89 3.39 -6.40
C ALA A 296 -28.53 4.41 -7.49
N LYS A 297 -28.77 4.13 -8.78
CA LYS A 297 -28.33 5.01 -9.88
C LYS A 297 -29.02 6.37 -9.83
N ALA A 298 -30.34 6.41 -9.60
CA ALA A 298 -31.07 7.67 -9.50
C ALA A 298 -30.65 8.50 -8.27
N LYS A 299 -30.53 7.85 -7.10
CA LYS A 299 -30.07 8.49 -5.84
C LYS A 299 -28.63 9.01 -5.98
N GLY A 300 -27.74 8.21 -6.54
CA GLY A 300 -26.34 8.55 -6.73
C GLY A 300 -26.11 9.68 -7.75
N LEU A 301 -26.84 9.66 -8.87
CA LEU A 301 -26.80 10.75 -9.86
C LEU A 301 -27.26 12.07 -9.24
N LEU A 302 -28.29 12.05 -8.40
CA LEU A 302 -28.76 13.26 -7.70
C LEU A 302 -27.70 13.76 -6.71
N ALA A 303 -27.17 12.89 -5.85
CA ALA A 303 -26.16 13.25 -4.85
C ALA A 303 -24.89 13.83 -5.50
N GLU A 304 -24.39 13.20 -6.57
CA GLU A 304 -23.24 13.71 -7.29
C GLU A 304 -23.55 15.02 -8.04
N LYS A 305 -24.75 15.16 -8.62
CA LYS A 305 -25.17 16.42 -9.25
C LYS A 305 -25.20 17.58 -8.23
N GLU A 306 -25.72 17.33 -7.03
CA GLU A 306 -25.72 18.32 -5.94
C GLU A 306 -24.30 18.67 -5.51
N TRP A 307 -23.41 17.67 -5.39
CA TRP A 307 -22.01 17.90 -5.10
C TRP A 307 -21.31 18.70 -6.22
N ASN A 308 -21.57 18.39 -7.50
CA ASN A 308 -21.03 19.12 -8.64
C ASN A 308 -21.48 20.60 -8.63
N ALA A 309 -22.72 20.89 -8.21
CA ALA A 309 -23.18 22.26 -8.02
C ALA A 309 -22.43 22.97 -6.88
N LYS A 310 -22.21 22.31 -5.73
CA LYS A 310 -21.38 22.84 -4.63
C LYS A 310 -19.95 23.10 -5.09
N PHE A 311 -19.38 22.17 -5.85
CA PHE A 311 -18.02 22.29 -6.37
C PHE A 311 -17.89 23.41 -7.41
N ALA A 312 -18.88 23.61 -8.29
CA ALA A 312 -18.89 24.74 -9.22
C ALA A 312 -18.96 26.11 -8.51
N ALA A 313 -19.74 26.20 -7.42
CA ALA A 313 -19.76 27.39 -6.57
C ALA A 313 -18.40 27.60 -5.86
N TYR A 314 -17.78 26.52 -5.37
CA TYR A 314 -16.44 26.56 -4.79
C TYR A 314 -15.38 27.01 -5.80
N GLU A 315 -15.42 26.51 -7.04
CA GLU A 315 -14.51 26.89 -8.12
C GLU A 315 -14.64 28.36 -8.50
N THR A 316 -15.86 28.92 -8.42
CA THR A 316 -16.07 30.36 -8.63
C THR A 316 -15.48 31.20 -7.49
N ALA A 317 -15.62 30.75 -6.25
CA ALA A 317 -15.16 31.48 -5.06
C ALA A 317 -13.65 31.31 -4.79
N TYR A 318 -13.09 30.14 -5.13
CA TYR A 318 -11.73 29.72 -4.81
C TYR A 318 -11.05 29.01 -6.00
N PRO A 319 -10.83 29.71 -7.14
CA PRO A 319 -10.38 29.08 -8.38
C PRO A 319 -9.02 28.36 -8.25
N GLU A 320 -8.07 28.94 -7.52
CA GLU A 320 -6.74 28.31 -7.31
C GLU A 320 -6.84 27.02 -6.50
N LEU A 321 -7.63 27.03 -5.41
CA LEU A 321 -7.82 25.84 -4.58
C LEU A 321 -8.63 24.76 -5.30
N ALA A 322 -9.60 25.15 -6.14
CA ALA A 322 -10.37 24.20 -6.94
C ALA A 322 -9.51 23.52 -8.00
N ALA A 323 -8.64 24.28 -8.69
CA ALA A 323 -7.67 23.72 -9.63
C ALA A 323 -6.71 22.74 -8.92
N GLU A 324 -6.22 23.13 -7.75
CA GLU A 324 -5.32 22.32 -6.95
C GLU A 324 -5.99 21.04 -6.40
N PHE A 325 -7.24 21.14 -5.95
CA PHE A 325 -8.04 19.99 -5.55
C PHE A 325 -8.19 19.00 -6.72
N LYS A 326 -8.64 19.49 -7.89
CA LYS A 326 -8.82 18.66 -9.11
C LYS A 326 -7.53 17.93 -9.46
N ARG A 327 -6.41 18.66 -9.55
CA ARG A 327 -5.09 18.12 -9.88
C ARG A 327 -4.68 17.00 -8.92
N ARG A 328 -4.88 17.20 -7.61
CA ARG A 328 -4.49 16.24 -6.57
C ARG A 328 -5.37 15.00 -6.57
N VAL A 329 -6.69 15.13 -6.71
CA VAL A 329 -7.60 13.97 -6.71
C VAL A 329 -7.49 13.14 -8.00
N THR A 330 -7.00 13.72 -9.10
CA THR A 330 -6.66 12.98 -10.33
C THR A 330 -5.22 12.46 -10.35
N GLY A 331 -4.42 12.78 -9.32
CA GLY A 331 -3.04 12.31 -9.20
C GLY A 331 -2.07 12.91 -10.23
N GLU A 332 -2.39 14.07 -10.80
CA GLU A 332 -1.50 14.83 -11.68
C GLU A 332 -0.43 15.57 -10.85
N LEU A 333 0.79 15.69 -11.37
CA LEU A 333 1.85 16.47 -10.75
C LEU A 333 1.77 17.94 -11.21
N PRO A 334 2.33 18.90 -10.44
CA PRO A 334 2.39 20.30 -10.85
C PRO A 334 3.10 20.46 -12.20
N ALA A 335 2.64 21.39 -13.05
CA ALA A 335 3.18 21.59 -14.40
C ALA A 335 4.68 21.94 -14.42
N ASN A 336 5.20 22.58 -13.37
CA ASN A 336 6.61 22.93 -13.21
C ASN A 336 7.47 21.80 -12.63
N TRP A 337 6.88 20.67 -12.20
CA TRP A 337 7.58 19.57 -11.54
C TRP A 337 8.81 19.08 -12.31
N ALA A 338 8.66 18.78 -13.60
CA ALA A 338 9.74 18.23 -14.41
C ALA A 338 10.94 19.18 -14.51
N LYS A 339 10.68 20.48 -14.62
CA LYS A 339 11.73 21.51 -14.70
C LYS A 339 12.44 21.69 -13.36
N GLU A 340 11.69 21.86 -12.27
CA GLU A 340 12.26 22.16 -10.95
C GLU A 340 13.00 20.94 -10.36
N SER A 341 12.44 19.74 -10.52
CA SER A 341 13.10 18.50 -10.09
C SER A 341 14.42 18.25 -10.84
N GLN A 342 14.46 18.53 -12.15
CA GLN A 342 15.66 18.42 -12.97
C GLN A 342 16.71 19.47 -12.58
N ALA A 343 16.31 20.73 -12.39
CA ALA A 343 17.21 21.79 -11.97
C ALA A 343 17.84 21.49 -10.59
N PHE A 344 17.08 20.89 -9.67
CA PHE A 344 17.61 20.43 -8.40
C PHE A 344 18.68 19.34 -8.58
N ILE A 345 18.41 18.32 -9.39
CA ILE A 345 19.37 17.24 -9.67
C ILE A 345 20.67 17.78 -10.29
N GLU A 346 20.57 18.67 -11.27
CA GLU A 346 21.73 19.31 -11.93
C GLU A 346 22.54 20.16 -10.94
N LYS A 347 21.86 20.90 -10.05
CA LYS A 347 22.50 21.65 -8.98
C LYS A 347 23.29 20.74 -8.04
N LEU A 348 22.74 19.58 -7.65
CA LEU A 348 23.47 18.62 -6.80
C LEU A 348 24.71 18.07 -7.51
N GLN A 349 24.58 17.69 -8.79
CA GLN A 349 25.72 17.17 -9.56
C GLN A 349 26.84 18.21 -9.69
N ALA A 350 26.51 19.49 -9.83
CA ALA A 350 27.47 20.60 -9.91
C ALA A 350 28.09 21.00 -8.55
N ASN A 351 27.50 20.58 -7.43
CA ASN A 351 27.94 20.96 -6.08
C ASN A 351 28.14 19.72 -5.19
N PRO A 352 29.27 19.01 -5.34
CA PRO A 352 29.54 17.78 -4.61
C PRO A 352 29.48 17.95 -3.10
N ALA A 353 28.84 17.01 -2.42
CA ALA A 353 28.81 16.92 -0.96
C ALA A 353 29.00 15.47 -0.52
N ASN A 354 29.77 15.27 0.56
CA ASN A 354 29.96 13.97 1.19
C ASN A 354 29.00 13.82 2.37
N ILE A 355 27.78 13.37 2.09
CA ILE A 355 26.69 13.23 3.06
C ILE A 355 26.07 11.85 2.97
N ALA A 356 25.45 11.38 4.05
CA ALA A 356 24.70 10.13 4.03
C ALA A 356 23.50 10.23 3.07
N SER A 357 23.14 9.14 2.40
CA SER A 357 22.01 9.20 1.47
C SER A 357 20.67 9.39 2.19
N ARG A 358 20.55 9.09 3.50
CA ARG A 358 19.39 9.51 4.31
C ARG A 358 19.29 11.03 4.46
N LYS A 359 20.44 11.72 4.51
CA LYS A 359 20.47 13.19 4.56
C LYS A 359 20.19 13.77 3.18
N ALA A 360 20.68 13.14 2.12
CA ALA A 360 20.29 13.49 0.75
C ALA A 360 18.78 13.29 0.52
N SER A 361 18.20 12.23 1.06
CA SER A 361 16.75 11.99 1.07
C SER A 361 16.00 13.14 1.73
N GLN A 362 16.41 13.57 2.92
CA GLN A 362 15.83 14.76 3.57
C GLN A 362 15.92 16.01 2.69
N ASN A 363 17.05 16.23 2.02
CA ASN A 363 17.23 17.37 1.13
C ASN A 363 16.32 17.29 -0.10
N ALA A 364 16.04 16.09 -0.63
CA ALA A 364 15.08 15.86 -1.69
C ALA A 364 13.64 16.11 -1.21
N ILE A 365 13.27 15.63 0.00
CA ILE A 365 11.98 15.93 0.62
C ILE A 365 11.82 17.45 0.77
N GLU A 366 12.83 18.15 1.31
CA GLU A 366 12.82 19.60 1.44
C GLU A 366 12.57 20.27 0.09
N ALA A 367 13.33 19.92 -0.96
CA ALA A 367 13.17 20.54 -2.27
C ALA A 367 11.81 20.25 -2.91
N TYR A 368 11.34 19.01 -2.83
CA TYR A 368 10.14 18.55 -3.53
C TYR A 368 8.85 18.91 -2.80
N ALA A 369 8.84 18.94 -1.47
CA ALA A 369 7.65 19.27 -0.70
C ALA A 369 7.19 20.74 -0.88
N HIS A 370 8.11 21.67 -1.22
CA HIS A 370 7.74 23.04 -1.62
C HIS A 370 6.95 23.08 -2.93
N ILE A 371 7.04 22.05 -3.75
CA ILE A 371 6.35 21.95 -5.05
C ILE A 371 5.14 21.02 -4.94
N LEU A 372 5.18 20.04 -4.04
CA LEU A 372 4.18 18.97 -3.88
C LEU A 372 3.37 19.13 -2.58
N PRO A 373 2.36 20.02 -2.54
CA PRO A 373 1.47 20.14 -1.39
C PRO A 373 0.67 18.86 -1.09
N GLU A 374 0.61 17.91 -2.02
CA GLU A 374 0.02 16.58 -1.83
C GLU A 374 0.89 15.60 -1.04
N PHE A 375 2.12 15.95 -0.66
CA PHE A 375 2.91 15.12 0.24
C PHE A 375 2.24 14.96 1.60
N LEU A 376 2.00 13.72 1.99
CA LEU A 376 1.57 13.34 3.34
C LEU A 376 2.59 12.35 3.90
N GLY A 377 3.56 12.90 4.62
CA GLY A 377 4.73 12.18 5.10
C GLY A 377 4.56 11.55 6.47
N GLY A 378 5.53 10.74 6.88
CA GLY A 378 5.64 10.29 8.26
C GLY A 378 6.79 9.34 8.51
N SER A 379 6.93 8.92 9.76
CA SER A 379 7.88 7.88 10.18
C SER A 379 7.32 7.13 11.38
N ALA A 380 7.67 5.84 11.46
CA ALA A 380 7.39 4.98 12.60
C ALA A 380 8.34 5.28 13.75
N ASP A 381 8.09 6.40 14.45
CA ASP A 381 8.86 6.90 15.61
C ASP A 381 10.36 7.20 15.37
N LEU A 382 10.79 7.22 14.10
CA LEU A 382 12.20 7.36 13.72
C LEU A 382 12.46 8.64 12.90
N ALA A 383 11.62 9.67 13.04
CA ALA A 383 11.68 10.88 12.22
C ALA A 383 13.07 11.56 12.20
N SER A 384 13.76 11.58 13.36
CA SER A 384 15.10 12.16 13.52
C SER A 384 16.22 11.25 12.98
N SER A 385 15.99 9.94 12.91
CA SER A 385 16.97 8.96 12.41
C SER A 385 16.83 8.73 10.91
N ASN A 386 15.59 8.67 10.41
CA ASN A 386 15.26 8.54 8.99
C ASN A 386 15.35 9.89 8.25
N LEU A 387 15.28 11.00 8.98
CA LEU A 387 15.33 12.38 8.45
C LEU A 387 14.16 12.71 7.50
N THR A 388 12.94 12.39 7.91
CA THR A 388 11.73 12.61 7.11
C THR A 388 11.08 13.98 7.29
N LEU A 389 11.48 14.75 8.30
CA LEU A 389 10.96 16.10 8.53
C LEU A 389 11.70 17.11 7.64
N TRP A 390 10.94 18.02 7.05
CA TRP A 390 11.41 19.18 6.29
C TRP A 390 10.87 20.46 6.92
N SER A 391 11.34 21.63 6.47
CA SER A 391 11.08 22.92 7.12
C SER A 391 9.58 23.27 7.25
N GLY A 392 8.74 22.80 6.32
CA GLY A 392 7.28 22.97 6.34
C GLY A 392 6.48 21.77 6.83
N SER A 393 7.12 20.78 7.47
CA SER A 393 6.40 19.65 8.08
C SER A 393 5.51 20.10 9.23
N LYS A 394 4.23 19.74 9.16
CA LYS A 394 3.21 20.00 10.18
C LYS A 394 2.53 18.69 10.56
N PRO A 395 2.85 18.12 11.73
CA PRO A 395 2.22 16.89 12.18
C PRO A 395 0.71 17.05 12.39
N ILE A 396 -0.09 16.16 11.79
CA ILE A 396 -1.55 16.13 11.98
C ILE A 396 -1.89 15.73 13.41
N ARG A 397 -2.90 16.38 13.98
CA ARG A 397 -3.47 16.06 15.30
C ARG A 397 -4.99 16.07 15.20
N ALA A 398 -5.65 15.59 16.25
CA ALA A 398 -7.11 15.43 16.24
C ALA A 398 -7.87 16.77 16.13
N ASP A 399 -7.37 17.79 16.82
CA ASP A 399 -8.04 19.08 17.10
C ASP A 399 -7.25 20.31 16.61
N HIS A 400 -5.98 20.16 16.26
CA HIS A 400 -5.13 21.22 15.71
C HIS A 400 -4.24 20.69 14.58
N ASN A 401 -3.76 21.57 13.71
CA ASN A 401 -2.96 21.20 12.52
C ASN A 401 -3.61 20.06 11.68
N VAL A 402 -4.94 20.02 11.62
CA VAL A 402 -5.68 18.97 10.89
C VAL A 402 -5.37 19.03 9.39
N ASP A 403 -5.04 20.22 8.88
CA ASP A 403 -4.59 20.53 7.52
C ASP A 403 -3.10 20.21 7.28
N GLY A 404 -2.43 19.60 8.26
CA GLY A 404 -1.01 19.25 8.20
C GLY A 404 -0.64 18.26 7.09
N ASN A 405 0.65 17.92 7.03
CA ASN A 405 1.25 17.13 5.94
C ASN A 405 2.22 16.07 6.47
N TYR A 406 2.19 15.77 7.78
CA TYR A 406 3.07 14.81 8.41
C TYR A 406 2.32 13.97 9.45
N ILE A 407 2.67 12.70 9.60
CA ILE A 407 2.06 11.74 10.52
C ILE A 407 3.14 11.15 11.42
N ASN A 408 2.94 11.28 12.73
CA ASN A 408 3.71 10.51 13.70
C ASN A 408 3.02 9.17 13.91
N TYR A 409 3.47 8.12 13.23
CA TYR A 409 2.81 6.81 13.28
C TYR A 409 3.01 6.07 14.62
N GLY A 410 4.06 6.41 15.37
CA GLY A 410 4.56 5.59 16.49
C GLY A 410 5.23 4.31 15.98
N VAL A 411 5.59 3.39 16.87
CA VAL A 411 6.25 2.12 16.53
C VAL A 411 5.23 1.14 15.96
N ARG A 412 4.85 1.36 14.70
CA ARG A 412 3.72 0.72 13.99
C ARG A 412 4.00 0.57 12.50
N GLU A 413 5.07 -0.15 12.14
CA GLU A 413 5.54 -0.26 10.76
C GLU A 413 4.49 -0.86 9.82
N PHE A 414 3.79 -1.91 10.29
CA PHE A 414 2.78 -2.59 9.48
C PHE A 414 1.54 -1.71 9.30
N GLY A 415 1.06 -1.13 10.40
CA GLY A 415 -0.02 -0.15 10.43
C GLY A 415 0.27 1.05 9.55
N MET A 416 1.45 1.66 9.68
CA MET A 416 1.93 2.77 8.84
C MET A 416 1.82 2.42 7.36
N SER A 417 2.41 1.29 6.95
CA SER A 417 2.50 0.92 5.54
C SER A 417 1.14 0.64 4.91
N ALA A 418 0.22 0.00 5.65
CA ALA A 418 -1.14 -0.22 5.17
C ALA A 418 -2.03 1.04 5.26
N ILE A 419 -1.79 1.95 6.22
CA ILE A 419 -2.43 3.27 6.26
C ILE A 419 -2.02 4.09 5.02
N MET A 420 -0.74 4.09 4.65
CA MET A 420 -0.25 4.74 3.44
C MET A 420 -0.99 4.22 2.19
N ASN A 421 -1.22 2.91 2.10
CA ASN A 421 -2.00 2.35 0.98
C ASN A 421 -3.44 2.88 0.95
N GLY A 422 -4.10 3.02 2.11
CA GLY A 422 -5.42 3.65 2.21
C GLY A 422 -5.42 5.12 1.77
N ILE A 423 -4.39 5.88 2.15
CA ILE A 423 -4.20 7.28 1.73
C ILE A 423 -4.01 7.37 0.20
N ALA A 424 -3.19 6.49 -0.39
CA ALA A 424 -2.97 6.46 -1.83
C ALA A 424 -4.26 6.12 -2.61
N LEU A 425 -5.02 5.11 -2.15
CA LEU A 425 -6.27 4.68 -2.76
C LEU A 425 -7.38 5.73 -2.68
N HIS A 426 -7.41 6.53 -1.62
CA HIS A 426 -8.39 7.61 -1.47
C HIS A 426 -8.26 8.67 -2.58
N GLY A 427 -7.02 8.97 -2.99
CA GLY A 427 -6.68 10.09 -3.88
C GLY A 427 -6.43 11.40 -3.14
N GLY A 428 -5.76 12.35 -3.78
CA GLY A 428 -5.47 13.66 -3.18
C GLY A 428 -4.10 13.79 -2.50
N PHE A 429 -3.38 12.69 -2.28
CA PHE A 429 -2.07 12.68 -1.60
C PHE A 429 -1.05 11.75 -2.29
N ILE A 430 0.22 12.01 -2.04
CA ILE A 430 1.34 11.11 -2.28
C ILE A 430 1.94 10.76 -0.91
N PRO A 431 1.61 9.57 -0.35
CA PRO A 431 2.10 9.20 0.96
C PRO A 431 3.55 8.73 0.92
N TYR A 432 4.34 9.19 1.88
CA TYR A 432 5.64 8.58 2.19
C TYR A 432 5.75 8.25 3.68
N GLY A 433 6.39 7.13 4.00
CA GLY A 433 6.56 6.64 5.36
C GLY A 433 7.91 5.98 5.54
N ALA A 434 8.47 6.07 6.74
CA ALA A 434 9.84 5.65 6.99
C ALA A 434 10.03 4.81 8.25
N THR A 435 10.99 3.89 8.15
CA THR A 435 11.60 3.16 9.27
C THR A 435 13.03 2.73 8.89
N PHE A 436 13.71 1.96 9.73
CA PHE A 436 14.95 1.28 9.31
C PHE A 436 14.65 0.16 8.34
N LEU A 437 15.56 -0.12 7.40
CA LEU A 437 15.33 -1.14 6.37
C LEU A 437 15.04 -2.52 6.97
N MET A 438 15.67 -2.88 8.10
CA MET A 438 15.37 -4.12 8.79
C MET A 438 13.88 -4.28 9.11
N PHE A 439 13.24 -3.21 9.60
CA PHE A 439 11.85 -3.26 10.03
C PHE A 439 10.83 -3.19 8.88
N MET A 440 11.29 -3.16 7.62
CA MET A 440 10.42 -3.48 6.49
C MET A 440 9.81 -4.88 6.63
N GLU A 441 10.48 -5.79 7.36
CA GLU A 441 9.97 -7.14 7.63
C GLU A 441 8.66 -7.13 8.41
N TYR A 442 8.48 -6.21 9.36
CA TYR A 442 7.21 -6.02 10.08
C TYR A 442 6.08 -5.63 9.12
N ALA A 443 6.41 -4.89 8.06
CA ALA A 443 5.44 -4.33 7.11
C ALA A 443 5.37 -5.06 5.77
N HIS A 444 6.08 -6.18 5.61
CA HIS A 444 6.38 -6.77 4.31
C HIS A 444 5.10 -7.04 3.48
N ASN A 445 4.05 -7.57 4.11
CA ASN A 445 2.81 -7.84 3.38
C ASN A 445 2.10 -6.54 2.92
N ALA A 446 2.13 -5.45 3.69
CA ALA A 446 1.58 -4.16 3.26
C ALA A 446 2.35 -3.57 2.07
N VAL A 447 3.68 -3.73 2.04
CA VAL A 447 4.52 -3.35 0.87
C VAL A 447 4.11 -4.16 -0.36
N ARG A 448 3.92 -5.49 -0.20
CA ARG A 448 3.43 -6.36 -1.27
C ARG A 448 2.03 -5.92 -1.76
N MET A 449 1.13 -5.57 -0.85
CA MET A 449 -0.22 -5.10 -1.20
C MET A 449 -0.20 -3.78 -1.96
N ALA A 450 0.70 -2.85 -1.64
CA ALA A 450 0.89 -1.63 -2.41
C ALA A 450 1.27 -1.94 -3.87
N ALA A 451 2.18 -2.91 -4.06
CA ALA A 451 2.64 -3.33 -5.38
C ALA A 451 1.54 -4.05 -6.18
N LEU A 452 0.80 -4.95 -5.53
CA LEU A 452 -0.34 -5.66 -6.12
C LEU A 452 -1.43 -4.68 -6.58
N MET A 453 -1.76 -3.71 -5.73
CA MET A 453 -2.79 -2.70 -6.00
C MET A 453 -2.31 -1.57 -6.93
N LYS A 454 -1.04 -1.59 -7.35
CA LYS A 454 -0.44 -0.55 -8.21
C LYS A 454 -0.50 0.85 -7.60
N GLN A 455 -0.33 0.95 -6.29
CA GLN A 455 -0.46 2.23 -5.55
C GLN A 455 0.87 2.96 -5.45
N ARG A 456 0.83 4.28 -5.64
CA ARG A 456 1.97 5.19 -5.44
C ARG A 456 2.21 5.44 -3.95
N SER A 457 2.81 4.46 -3.27
CA SER A 457 3.29 4.54 -1.88
C SER A 457 4.82 4.60 -1.87
N LEU A 458 5.40 5.57 -1.16
CA LEU A 458 6.84 5.82 -1.12
C LEU A 458 7.42 5.35 0.22
N PHE A 459 8.07 4.19 0.23
CA PHE A 459 8.66 3.60 1.43
C PHE A 459 10.13 4.03 1.59
N VAL A 460 10.42 4.80 2.62
CA VAL A 460 11.74 5.37 2.91
C VAL A 460 12.43 4.51 3.97
N TYR A 461 13.37 3.69 3.54
CA TYR A 461 14.12 2.79 4.41
C TYR A 461 15.55 3.27 4.59
N THR A 462 15.96 3.49 5.82
CA THR A 462 17.33 3.96 6.14
C THR A 462 18.11 2.92 6.92
N HIS A 463 19.41 3.16 7.17
CA HIS A 463 20.28 2.21 7.91
C HIS A 463 20.32 0.86 7.19
N ASP A 464 20.77 0.91 5.94
CA ASP A 464 20.55 -0.12 4.91
C ASP A 464 21.48 -1.34 4.96
N SER A 465 22.49 -1.35 5.82
CA SER A 465 23.54 -2.38 5.82
C SER A 465 24.27 -2.45 7.17
N ILE A 466 25.30 -3.30 7.25
CA ILE A 466 26.32 -3.29 8.31
C ILE A 466 26.96 -1.90 8.52
N GLY A 467 26.84 -0.98 7.55
CA GLY A 467 27.27 0.41 7.69
C GLY A 467 26.59 1.19 8.82
N LEU A 468 25.49 0.67 9.39
CA LEU A 468 24.90 1.26 10.59
C LEU A 468 25.73 1.02 11.85
N GLY A 469 26.60 0.00 11.90
CA GLY A 469 27.54 -0.22 12.99
C GLY A 469 26.91 -0.87 14.23
N GLU A 470 27.00 -0.17 15.35
CA GLU A 470 27.01 -0.76 16.69
C GLU A 470 25.68 -1.40 17.14
N ASP A 471 24.53 -1.06 16.55
CA ASP A 471 23.25 -1.69 16.90
C ASP A 471 23.23 -3.21 16.58
N GLY A 472 24.13 -3.65 15.70
CA GLY A 472 24.43 -5.07 15.53
C GLY A 472 23.43 -5.85 14.66
N PRO A 473 23.53 -7.20 14.67
CA PRO A 473 22.89 -8.06 13.67
C PRO A 473 21.36 -8.00 13.67
N THR A 474 20.72 -7.58 14.77
CA THR A 474 19.27 -7.44 14.84
C THR A 474 18.75 -6.24 14.05
N HIS A 475 19.61 -5.28 13.70
CA HIS A 475 19.26 -4.05 12.99
C HIS A 475 19.87 -3.98 11.60
N GLN A 476 20.97 -4.72 11.35
CA GLN A 476 21.76 -4.67 10.13
C GLN A 476 21.10 -5.48 9.02
N PRO A 477 20.57 -4.83 7.96
CA PRO A 477 19.99 -5.55 6.85
C PRO A 477 21.05 -6.32 6.06
N VAL A 478 20.68 -7.52 5.60
CA VAL A 478 21.47 -8.39 4.73
C VAL A 478 20.63 -8.80 3.52
N GLU A 479 19.50 -9.47 3.73
CA GLU A 479 18.63 -10.04 2.71
C GLU A 479 17.49 -9.10 2.26
N GLN A 480 17.21 -8.05 3.04
CA GLN A 480 16.00 -7.24 2.90
C GLN A 480 15.95 -6.51 1.56
N THR A 481 17.08 -5.97 1.08
CA THR A 481 17.16 -5.35 -0.25
C THR A 481 16.84 -6.34 -1.37
N ALA A 482 17.32 -7.59 -1.26
CA ALA A 482 17.03 -8.64 -2.24
C ALA A 482 15.55 -9.05 -2.18
N ALA A 483 14.99 -9.20 -0.98
CA ALA A 483 13.56 -9.51 -0.80
C ALA A 483 12.67 -8.46 -1.49
N LEU A 484 12.95 -7.17 -1.31
CA LEU A 484 12.23 -6.08 -1.97
C LEU A 484 12.37 -6.13 -3.51
N ARG A 485 13.57 -6.38 -4.03
CA ARG A 485 13.81 -6.52 -5.49
C ARG A 485 13.02 -7.68 -6.11
N LEU A 486 12.64 -8.69 -5.33
CA LEU A 486 11.88 -9.85 -5.79
C LEU A 486 10.36 -9.64 -5.74
N ILE A 487 9.86 -8.56 -5.13
CA ILE A 487 8.42 -8.24 -5.13
C ILE A 487 8.01 -7.74 -6.52
N PRO A 488 7.07 -8.43 -7.22
CA PRO A 488 6.59 -7.96 -8.51
C PRO A 488 6.00 -6.56 -8.41
N ASN A 489 6.24 -5.73 -9.42
CA ASN A 489 5.75 -4.35 -9.50
C ASN A 489 6.26 -3.40 -8.39
N LEU A 490 7.29 -3.75 -7.61
CA LEU A 490 7.99 -2.82 -6.72
C LEU A 490 9.27 -2.30 -7.39
N GLN A 491 9.49 -0.99 -7.36
CA GLN A 491 10.79 -0.41 -7.72
C GLN A 491 11.64 -0.20 -6.47
N THR A 492 12.83 -0.80 -6.43
CA THR A 492 13.76 -0.69 -5.30
C THR A 492 14.98 0.12 -5.71
N TRP A 493 15.23 1.23 -5.02
CA TRP A 493 16.32 2.15 -5.31
C TRP A 493 17.33 2.18 -4.15
N ARG A 494 18.60 1.85 -4.41
CA ARG A 494 19.73 1.95 -3.48
C ARG A 494 20.81 2.90 -4.04
N PRO A 495 20.60 4.22 -3.92
CA PRO A 495 21.45 5.26 -4.52
C PRO A 495 22.83 5.37 -3.85
N CYS A 496 23.87 5.61 -4.66
CA CYS A 496 25.25 5.72 -4.18
C CYS A 496 25.69 7.10 -3.69
N ASP A 497 24.92 8.16 -3.98
CA ASP A 497 25.22 9.51 -3.53
C ASP A 497 23.96 10.38 -3.50
N GLN A 498 24.14 11.69 -3.25
CA GLN A 498 23.02 12.62 -3.19
C GLN A 498 22.29 12.83 -4.54
N VAL A 499 22.98 12.64 -5.66
CA VAL A 499 22.41 12.82 -7.00
C VAL A 499 21.50 11.65 -7.32
N GLU A 500 21.98 10.41 -7.14
CA GLU A 500 21.13 9.23 -7.32
C GLU A 500 19.96 9.23 -6.33
N SER A 501 20.16 9.76 -5.11
CA SER A 501 19.08 9.89 -4.12
C SER A 501 17.97 10.81 -4.61
N ALA A 502 18.31 11.95 -5.21
CA ALA A 502 17.33 12.88 -5.80
C ALA A 502 16.62 12.27 -7.01
N VAL A 503 17.35 11.58 -7.90
CA VAL A 503 16.74 10.87 -9.04
C VAL A 503 15.80 9.77 -8.58
N ALA A 504 16.16 9.01 -7.53
CA ALA A 504 15.30 7.96 -6.96
C ALA A 504 14.00 8.54 -6.39
N TRP A 505 14.07 9.66 -5.65
CA TRP A 505 12.87 10.37 -5.19
C TRP A 505 12.02 10.89 -6.34
N LYS A 506 12.63 11.49 -7.35
CA LYS A 506 11.90 11.98 -8.54
C LYS A 506 11.16 10.82 -9.23
N ALA A 507 11.85 9.71 -9.48
CA ALA A 507 11.28 8.52 -10.10
C ALA A 507 10.12 7.95 -9.26
N ALA A 508 10.26 7.91 -7.93
CA ALA A 508 9.22 7.43 -7.03
C ALA A 508 7.96 8.32 -7.03
N VAL A 509 8.12 9.64 -7.11
CA VAL A 509 6.99 10.59 -7.21
C VAL A 509 6.27 10.47 -8.56
N GLU A 510 7.03 10.29 -9.64
CA GLU A 510 6.49 10.16 -11.01
C GLU A 510 5.80 8.82 -11.26
N ARG A 511 6.12 7.79 -10.46
CA ARG A 511 5.58 6.45 -10.61
C ARG A 511 4.11 6.35 -10.16
N LYS A 512 3.18 6.38 -11.11
CA LYS A 512 1.73 6.29 -10.83
C LYS A 512 1.19 4.86 -10.70
N ASP A 513 1.93 3.86 -11.15
CA ASP A 513 1.46 2.47 -11.32
C ASP A 513 2.07 1.46 -10.33
N GLY A 514 2.65 1.96 -9.25
CA GLY A 514 3.09 1.15 -8.12
C GLY A 514 4.02 1.87 -7.15
N PRO A 515 4.44 1.17 -6.08
CA PRO A 515 5.22 1.75 -4.99
C PRO A 515 6.72 1.79 -5.28
N SER A 516 7.43 2.57 -4.48
CA SER A 516 8.90 2.59 -4.51
C SER A 516 9.46 2.36 -3.12
N ALA A 517 10.47 1.51 -3.01
CA ALA A 517 11.31 1.37 -1.82
C ALA A 517 12.63 2.14 -2.05
N LEU A 518 12.90 3.11 -1.19
CA LEU A 518 14.08 3.97 -1.25
C LEU A 518 15.02 3.59 -0.10
N ILE A 519 16.21 3.10 -0.42
CA ILE A 519 17.14 2.47 0.53
C ILE A 519 18.34 3.39 0.76
N PHE A 520 18.50 3.84 2.00
CA PHE A 520 19.44 4.91 2.34
C PHE A 520 20.40 4.55 3.47
N THR A 521 21.62 5.06 3.38
CA THR A 521 22.71 4.76 4.30
C THR A 521 22.60 5.58 5.59
N ARG A 522 23.24 5.08 6.66
CA ARG A 522 23.47 5.86 7.89
C ARG A 522 24.67 6.81 7.72
N GLN A 523 25.73 6.28 7.11
CA GLN A 523 27.06 6.84 6.91
C GLN A 523 27.16 7.68 5.63
N ASN A 524 28.14 8.60 5.60
CA ASN A 524 28.38 9.49 4.46
C ASN A 524 28.89 8.75 3.22
N LEU A 525 28.52 9.27 2.05
CA LEU A 525 28.89 8.73 0.74
C LEU A 525 29.58 9.80 -0.12
N ALA A 526 30.68 9.43 -0.76
CA ALA A 526 31.32 10.27 -1.76
C ALA A 526 30.39 10.47 -2.98
N GLN A 527 30.31 11.68 -3.51
CA GLN A 527 29.60 11.95 -4.76
C GLN A 527 30.46 11.53 -5.95
N MET A 528 29.83 10.85 -6.92
CA MET A 528 30.48 10.43 -8.15
C MET A 528 30.43 11.53 -9.22
N GLU A 529 31.50 11.64 -10.01
CA GLU A 529 31.49 12.47 -11.21
C GLU A 529 30.61 11.83 -12.29
N ARG A 530 29.85 12.66 -13.00
CA ARG A 530 28.99 12.22 -14.11
C ARG A 530 29.02 13.21 -15.25
N THR A 531 29.06 12.69 -16.48
CA THR A 531 28.70 13.46 -17.67
C THR A 531 27.18 13.72 -17.72
N PRO A 532 26.69 14.65 -18.55
CA PRO A 532 25.25 14.87 -18.73
C PRO A 532 24.49 13.60 -19.14
N GLU A 533 25.10 12.75 -19.98
CA GLU A 533 24.51 11.47 -20.40
C GLU A 533 24.41 10.48 -19.22
N GLN A 534 25.46 10.36 -18.40
CA GLN A 534 25.44 9.51 -17.23
C GLN A 534 24.42 9.98 -16.20
N LEU A 535 24.30 11.30 -16.00
CA LEU A 535 23.30 11.89 -15.12
C LEU A 535 21.88 11.54 -15.56
N ALA A 536 21.59 11.64 -16.86
CA ALA A 536 20.29 11.22 -17.41
C ALA A 536 20.06 9.70 -17.26
N ASN A 537 21.11 8.90 -17.42
CA ASN A 537 21.04 7.44 -17.34
C ASN A 537 20.85 6.89 -15.93
N VAL A 538 21.00 7.68 -14.86
CA VAL A 538 20.66 7.25 -13.49
C VAL A 538 19.21 6.75 -13.42
N ALA A 539 18.29 7.44 -14.11
CA ALA A 539 16.87 7.08 -14.14
C ALA A 539 16.59 5.74 -14.87
N ARG A 540 17.59 5.18 -15.57
CA ARG A 540 17.50 3.88 -16.26
C ARG A 540 17.88 2.70 -15.35
N GLY A 541 18.12 2.95 -14.07
CA GLY A 541 18.30 1.93 -13.03
C GLY A 541 19.69 1.28 -12.99
N GLY A 542 20.38 1.20 -14.13
CA GLY A 542 21.74 0.68 -14.25
C GLY A 542 22.46 1.32 -15.40
N TYR A 543 23.65 1.88 -15.16
CA TYR A 543 24.36 2.65 -16.16
C TYR A 543 25.88 2.59 -15.97
N ILE A 544 26.61 2.87 -17.05
CA ILE A 544 28.07 2.91 -17.05
C ILE A 544 28.53 4.19 -16.34
N LEU A 545 29.04 4.07 -15.12
CA LEU A 545 29.61 5.18 -14.36
C LEU A 545 31.07 5.44 -14.76
N ARG A 546 31.83 4.36 -15.02
CA ARG A 546 33.19 4.45 -15.56
C ARG A 546 33.30 3.60 -16.81
N GLN A 547 33.65 4.26 -17.91
CA GLN A 547 34.00 3.61 -19.16
C GLN A 547 35.53 3.45 -19.26
N CYS A 548 36.00 2.36 -19.86
CA CYS A 548 37.44 2.09 -20.06
C CYS A 548 37.88 2.04 -21.52
N CYS A 549 36.97 2.25 -22.47
CA CYS A 549 37.23 2.17 -23.90
C CYS A 549 36.07 2.78 -24.72
N GLU A 550 36.36 3.24 -25.93
CA GLU A 550 35.35 3.82 -26.83
C GLU A 550 34.75 2.81 -27.82
N LYS A 551 35.50 1.76 -28.26
CA LYS A 551 35.05 0.69 -29.20
C LYS A 551 35.86 -0.63 -29.03
N GLY A 552 35.28 -1.79 -29.38
CA GLY A 552 35.97 -3.11 -29.50
C GLY A 552 35.56 -4.19 -28.48
N ASP A 553 36.33 -5.29 -28.40
CA ASP A 553 36.24 -6.34 -27.35
C ASP A 553 36.63 -5.75 -25.99
N CYS A 554 35.65 -5.16 -25.32
CA CYS A 554 35.83 -4.39 -24.10
C CYS A 554 34.52 -4.38 -23.31
N PRO A 555 34.56 -4.36 -21.96
CA PRO A 555 35.71 -4.41 -21.04
C PRO A 555 36.30 -5.82 -20.78
N ASP A 556 37.50 -5.88 -20.18
CA ASP A 556 38.09 -7.13 -19.65
C ASP A 556 37.31 -7.61 -18.41
N LEU A 557 36.74 -6.66 -17.66
CA LEU A 557 36.04 -6.88 -16.40
C LEU A 557 34.97 -5.81 -16.20
N ILE A 558 33.81 -6.21 -15.70
CA ILE A 558 32.75 -5.31 -15.24
C ILE A 558 32.62 -5.43 -13.72
N LEU A 559 32.78 -4.30 -13.02
CA LEU A 559 32.37 -4.17 -11.62
C LEU A 559 30.95 -3.62 -11.59
N ILE A 560 30.05 -4.28 -10.87
CA ILE A 560 28.66 -3.87 -10.68
C ILE A 560 28.48 -3.55 -9.20
N ALA A 561 28.03 -2.35 -8.86
CA ALA A 561 27.86 -1.94 -7.47
C ALA A 561 26.62 -1.06 -7.26
N THR A 562 26.19 -0.97 -6.00
CA THR A 562 25.05 -0.15 -5.58
C THR A 562 25.40 0.60 -4.30
N GLY A 563 24.65 1.66 -3.99
CA GLY A 563 24.74 2.32 -2.69
C GLY A 563 26.16 2.68 -2.28
N SER A 564 26.49 2.39 -1.02
CA SER A 564 27.81 2.68 -0.43
C SER A 564 28.98 1.98 -1.12
N GLU A 565 28.74 0.89 -1.85
CA GLU A 565 29.81 0.08 -2.43
C GLU A 565 30.28 0.59 -3.80
N VAL A 566 29.61 1.58 -4.40
CA VAL A 566 30.06 2.19 -5.66
C VAL A 566 31.42 2.88 -5.48
N GLU A 567 31.65 3.58 -4.37
CA GLU A 567 32.95 4.18 -4.07
C GLU A 567 34.06 3.11 -3.98
N LEU A 568 33.75 1.96 -3.36
CA LEU A 568 34.66 0.83 -3.26
C LEU A 568 34.98 0.24 -4.64
N ALA A 569 33.98 0.10 -5.51
CA ALA A 569 34.14 -0.37 -6.89
C ALA A 569 35.01 0.58 -7.72
N MET A 570 34.83 1.89 -7.59
CA MET A 570 35.64 2.90 -8.28
C MET A 570 37.12 2.81 -7.88
N LYS A 571 37.40 2.70 -6.57
CA LYS A 571 38.78 2.55 -6.06
C LYS A 571 39.42 1.23 -6.52
N ALA A 572 38.68 0.13 -6.56
CA ALA A 572 39.19 -1.14 -7.08
C ALA A 572 39.48 -1.06 -8.58
N ALA A 573 38.63 -0.36 -9.35
CA ALA A 573 38.87 -0.12 -10.76
C ALA A 573 40.13 0.73 -11.01
N ASP A 574 40.45 1.71 -10.14
CA ASP A 574 41.69 2.47 -10.24
C ASP A 574 42.92 1.58 -10.11
N VAL A 575 42.95 0.69 -9.11
CA VAL A 575 44.06 -0.26 -8.90
C VAL A 575 44.21 -1.19 -10.11
N LEU A 576 43.12 -1.82 -10.56
CA LEU A 576 43.15 -2.76 -11.69
C LEU A 576 43.53 -2.07 -13.02
N SER A 577 43.05 -0.84 -13.24
CA SER A 577 43.45 -0.05 -14.41
C SER A 577 44.92 0.39 -14.36
N ALA A 578 45.46 0.70 -13.19
CA ALA A 578 46.90 0.99 -13.03
C ALA A 578 47.78 -0.24 -13.34
N GLU A 579 47.23 -1.45 -13.20
CA GLU A 579 47.86 -2.71 -13.61
C GLU A 579 47.63 -3.07 -15.10
N GLY A 580 46.90 -2.23 -15.84
CA GLY A 580 46.68 -2.37 -17.28
C GLY A 580 45.39 -3.06 -17.70
N HIS A 581 44.48 -3.38 -16.76
CA HIS A 581 43.19 -3.99 -17.08
C HIS A 581 42.14 -2.95 -17.51
N LYS A 582 41.35 -3.29 -18.54
CA LYS A 582 40.21 -2.48 -19.00
C LYS A 582 38.98 -2.76 -18.14
N VAL A 583 38.80 -1.97 -17.08
CA VAL A 583 37.73 -2.16 -16.10
C VAL A 583 36.60 -1.14 -16.28
N ARG A 584 35.40 -1.65 -16.49
CA ARG A 584 34.16 -0.86 -16.45
C ARG A 584 33.55 -0.89 -15.05
N VAL A 585 32.98 0.23 -14.61
CA VAL A 585 32.14 0.28 -13.39
C VAL A 585 30.72 0.64 -13.79
N VAL A 586 29.78 -0.20 -13.36
CA VAL A 586 28.33 -0.01 -13.52
C VAL A 586 27.74 0.32 -12.15
N SER A 587 27.12 1.51 -12.04
CA SER A 587 26.24 1.81 -10.91
C SER A 587 24.86 1.24 -11.22
N MET A 588 24.29 0.46 -10.30
CA MET A 588 23.01 -0.21 -10.46
C MET A 588 22.02 0.19 -9.36
N PRO A 589 21.64 1.48 -9.24
CA PRO A 589 20.76 1.94 -8.16
C PRO A 589 19.40 1.24 -8.15
N SER A 590 18.88 0.76 -9.28
CA SER A 590 17.61 0.04 -9.34
C SER A 590 17.62 -1.08 -10.38
N THR A 591 17.74 -2.32 -9.90
CA THR A 591 17.76 -3.53 -10.73
C THR A 591 16.46 -3.72 -11.51
N ASN A 592 15.31 -3.50 -10.86
CA ASN A 592 14.00 -3.69 -11.51
C ASN A 592 13.76 -2.67 -12.63
N VAL A 593 14.29 -1.44 -12.48
CA VAL A 593 14.21 -0.41 -13.53
C VAL A 593 15.18 -0.71 -14.67
N PHE A 594 16.37 -1.23 -14.36
CA PHE A 594 17.33 -1.70 -15.36
C PHE A 594 16.79 -2.88 -16.18
N ASP A 595 16.17 -3.86 -15.51
CA ASP A 595 15.58 -5.02 -16.17
C ASP A 595 14.45 -4.65 -17.14
N ALA A 596 13.72 -3.57 -16.83
CA ALA A 596 12.65 -3.04 -17.67
C ALA A 596 13.15 -2.25 -18.89
N GLN A 597 14.45 -1.96 -18.99
CA GLN A 597 15.02 -1.33 -20.17
C GLN A 597 15.01 -2.29 -21.37
N ASP A 598 15.01 -1.72 -22.56
CA ASP A 598 15.13 -2.48 -23.80
C ASP A 598 16.43 -3.32 -23.81
N GLU A 599 16.41 -4.41 -24.57
CA GLU A 599 17.53 -5.35 -24.66
C GLU A 599 18.81 -4.68 -25.15
N ALA A 600 18.72 -3.74 -26.09
CA ALA A 600 19.89 -3.05 -26.64
C ALA A 600 20.58 -2.21 -25.57
N TYR A 601 19.83 -1.54 -24.69
CA TYR A 601 20.41 -0.81 -23.57
C TYR A 601 21.04 -1.74 -22.55
N ARG A 602 20.35 -2.82 -22.16
CA ARG A 602 20.90 -3.78 -21.20
C ARG A 602 22.20 -4.40 -21.71
N GLU A 603 22.25 -4.76 -22.99
CA GLU A 603 23.45 -5.25 -23.67
C GLU A 603 24.55 -4.18 -23.75
N SER A 604 24.20 -2.90 -23.95
CA SER A 604 25.20 -1.82 -23.95
C SER A 604 25.90 -1.64 -22.60
N VAL A 605 25.18 -1.87 -21.50
CA VAL A 605 25.69 -1.71 -20.11
C VAL A 605 26.41 -2.98 -19.66
N LEU A 606 25.78 -4.14 -19.83
CA LEU A 606 26.29 -5.47 -19.45
C LEU A 606 26.39 -6.41 -20.66
N PRO A 607 27.35 -6.19 -21.58
CA PRO A 607 27.50 -7.00 -22.78
C PRO A 607 27.58 -8.49 -22.46
N SER A 608 26.74 -9.29 -23.09
CA SER A 608 26.69 -10.75 -22.95
C SER A 608 28.03 -11.43 -23.23
N SER A 609 28.85 -10.84 -24.09
CA SER A 609 30.21 -11.29 -24.40
C SER A 609 31.21 -11.15 -23.24
N VAL A 610 30.94 -10.27 -22.27
CA VAL A 610 31.81 -10.04 -21.11
C VAL A 610 31.26 -10.78 -19.91
N THR A 611 31.74 -12.00 -19.69
CA THR A 611 31.32 -12.89 -18.59
C THR A 611 32.09 -12.66 -17.29
N LYS A 612 33.23 -11.97 -17.36
CA LYS A 612 34.04 -11.59 -16.20
C LYS A 612 33.38 -10.40 -15.49
N ARG A 613 32.59 -10.70 -14.47
CA ARG A 613 31.80 -9.72 -13.73
C ARG A 613 31.99 -9.91 -12.22
N VAL A 614 32.10 -8.80 -11.50
CA VAL A 614 32.13 -8.80 -10.02
C VAL A 614 31.02 -7.89 -9.51
N ALA A 615 30.09 -8.44 -8.73
CA ALA A 615 29.11 -7.64 -8.01
C ALA A 615 29.62 -7.28 -6.60
N ILE A 616 29.36 -6.06 -6.15
CA ILE A 616 29.82 -5.53 -4.85
C ILE A 616 28.65 -4.83 -4.17
N GLU A 617 28.12 -5.42 -3.10
CA GLU A 617 27.01 -4.87 -2.32
C GLU A 617 27.06 -5.42 -0.90
N ALA A 618 26.90 -4.56 0.11
CA ALA A 618 26.77 -4.95 1.51
C ALA A 618 25.37 -5.53 1.82
N GLY A 619 25.02 -6.61 1.12
CA GLY A 619 23.78 -7.38 1.22
C GLY A 619 23.99 -8.82 0.75
N ILE A 620 22.95 -9.65 0.80
CA ILE A 620 23.04 -11.10 0.53
C ILE A 620 23.59 -11.38 -0.87
N SER A 621 24.59 -12.26 -0.96
CA SER A 621 25.31 -12.49 -2.22
C SER A 621 24.45 -13.11 -3.31
N ASP A 622 23.59 -14.07 -2.97
CA ASP A 622 22.89 -14.93 -3.94
C ASP A 622 22.04 -14.18 -4.97
N PHE A 623 21.51 -13.00 -4.61
CA PHE A 623 20.75 -12.17 -5.54
C PHE A 623 21.55 -11.81 -6.80
N TRP A 624 22.87 -11.61 -6.66
CA TRP A 624 23.72 -11.07 -7.71
C TRP A 624 24.07 -12.05 -8.83
N TYR A 625 23.85 -13.36 -8.64
CA TYR A 625 24.06 -14.37 -9.68
C TYR A 625 23.27 -14.05 -10.96
N LYS A 626 22.13 -13.35 -10.86
CA LYS A 626 21.36 -12.86 -12.00
C LYS A 626 22.19 -12.03 -12.98
N TYR A 627 23.13 -11.21 -12.48
CA TYR A 627 23.90 -10.26 -13.28
C TYR A 627 25.33 -10.72 -13.55
N VAL A 628 25.94 -11.52 -12.65
CA VAL A 628 27.32 -11.98 -12.81
C VAL A 628 27.44 -13.38 -13.42
N GLY A 629 26.36 -14.17 -13.44
CA GLY A 629 26.37 -15.55 -13.90
C GLY A 629 27.25 -16.47 -13.06
N PHE A 630 27.44 -17.71 -13.51
CA PHE A 630 28.24 -18.72 -12.77
C PHE A 630 29.75 -18.50 -12.85
N GLY A 631 30.23 -17.73 -13.85
CA GLY A 631 31.65 -17.44 -14.03
C GLY A 631 32.15 -16.23 -13.24
N GLY A 632 31.24 -15.37 -12.76
CA GLY A 632 31.58 -14.15 -12.05
C GLY A 632 32.00 -14.35 -10.59
N ARG A 633 32.20 -13.23 -9.88
CA ARG A 633 32.42 -13.19 -8.42
C ARG A 633 31.46 -12.21 -7.76
N ILE A 634 31.23 -12.40 -6.47
CA ILE A 634 30.36 -11.55 -5.67
C ILE A 634 31.12 -11.22 -4.39
N VAL A 635 31.23 -9.93 -4.09
CA VAL A 635 31.68 -9.39 -2.80
C VAL A 635 30.42 -8.91 -2.09
N GLY A 636 29.84 -9.81 -1.30
CA GLY A 636 28.61 -9.55 -0.54
C GLY A 636 28.59 -10.32 0.78
N MET A 637 27.50 -10.14 1.52
CA MET A 637 27.25 -10.82 2.79
C MET A 637 26.78 -12.26 2.56
N ASN A 638 27.12 -13.16 3.48
CA ASN A 638 26.71 -14.57 3.49
C ASN A 638 26.35 -15.07 4.90
N SER A 639 26.16 -14.12 5.83
CA SER A 639 25.82 -14.33 7.23
C SER A 639 25.09 -13.10 7.73
N PHE A 640 24.53 -13.16 8.94
CA PHE A 640 24.20 -11.96 9.69
C PHE A 640 25.45 -11.12 9.97
N GLY A 641 25.24 -9.87 10.38
CA GLY A 641 26.32 -8.98 10.78
C GLY A 641 26.78 -9.18 12.23
N GLU A 642 27.45 -8.18 12.78
CA GLU A 642 28.04 -8.18 14.12
C GLU A 642 27.90 -6.79 14.77
N SER A 643 27.91 -6.70 16.10
CA SER A 643 27.93 -5.41 16.80
C SER A 643 29.35 -4.88 16.93
N ALA A 644 29.72 -3.93 16.07
CA ALA A 644 31.01 -3.23 16.11
C ALA A 644 30.93 -1.90 15.31
N PRO A 645 31.93 -1.01 15.40
CA PRO A 645 32.01 0.16 14.53
C PRO A 645 31.98 -0.22 13.05
N ALA A 646 31.24 0.52 12.24
CA ALA A 646 31.00 0.19 10.82
C ALA A 646 32.27 -0.08 10.01
N GLY A 647 33.34 0.68 10.23
CA GLY A 647 34.61 0.49 9.54
C GLY A 647 35.28 -0.86 9.84
N GLU A 648 35.12 -1.38 11.06
CA GLU A 648 35.60 -2.70 11.44
C GLU A 648 34.76 -3.80 10.80
N LEU A 649 33.43 -3.61 10.74
CA LEU A 649 32.52 -4.54 10.08
C LEU A 649 32.80 -4.65 8.57
N PHE A 650 32.95 -3.51 7.88
CA PHE A 650 33.30 -3.54 6.45
C PHE A 650 34.62 -4.29 6.21
N LYS A 651 35.62 -4.11 7.08
CA LYS A 651 36.88 -4.85 7.00
C LYS A 651 36.68 -6.35 7.26
N LEU A 652 35.95 -6.71 8.32
CA LEU A 652 35.68 -8.09 8.71
C LEU A 652 34.99 -8.88 7.59
N PHE A 653 33.97 -8.28 6.98
CA PHE A 653 33.18 -8.91 5.91
C PHE A 653 33.77 -8.72 4.50
N GLY A 654 34.98 -8.17 4.39
CA GLY A 654 35.72 -8.12 3.13
C GLY A 654 35.33 -7.00 2.17
N PHE A 655 34.62 -5.96 2.62
CA PHE A 655 34.38 -4.74 1.83
C PHE A 655 35.59 -3.81 1.87
N THR A 656 36.68 -4.29 1.28
CA THR A 656 37.96 -3.58 1.17
C THR A 656 38.45 -3.60 -0.27
N VAL A 657 39.21 -2.57 -0.68
CA VAL A 657 39.74 -2.48 -2.05
C VAL A 657 40.57 -3.72 -2.37
N ASP A 658 41.43 -4.14 -1.46
CA ASP A 658 42.29 -5.32 -1.62
C ASP A 658 41.50 -6.60 -1.90
N ASN A 659 40.41 -6.84 -1.15
CA ASN A 659 39.58 -8.03 -1.37
C ASN A 659 38.82 -7.98 -2.70
N VAL A 660 38.29 -6.81 -3.08
CA VAL A 660 37.63 -6.65 -4.39
C VAL A 660 38.61 -6.89 -5.54
N VAL A 661 39.82 -6.33 -5.47
CA VAL A 661 40.88 -6.54 -6.45
C VAL A 661 41.29 -8.02 -6.50
N ALA A 662 41.44 -8.68 -5.33
CA ALA A 662 41.76 -10.10 -5.28
C ALA A 662 40.68 -10.95 -5.96
N LYS A 663 39.40 -10.70 -5.68
CA LYS A 663 38.27 -11.40 -6.31
C LYS A 663 38.19 -11.16 -7.81
N ALA A 664 38.45 -9.94 -8.26
CA ALA A 664 38.55 -9.62 -9.68
C ALA A 664 39.67 -10.42 -10.38
N LYS A 665 40.84 -10.52 -9.75
CA LYS A 665 42.00 -11.25 -10.29
C LYS A 665 41.79 -12.76 -10.40
N GLU A 666 40.89 -13.36 -9.61
CA GLU A 666 40.54 -14.78 -9.74
C GLU A 666 39.91 -15.15 -11.09
N ILE A 667 39.36 -14.17 -11.81
CA ILE A 667 38.63 -14.38 -13.07
C ILE A 667 39.22 -13.61 -14.26
N LEU A 668 40.31 -12.86 -14.05
CA LEU A 668 40.96 -12.05 -15.08
C LEU A 668 41.91 -12.85 -15.96
#